data_AF-A0A563EQ44-F1
#
_entry.id   AF-A0A563EQ44-F1
#
_cell.length_a   1.000
_cell.length_b   1.000
_cell.length_c   1.000
_cell.angle_alpha   90.00
_cell.angle_beta   90.00
_cell.angle_gamma   90.00
#
_symmetry.space_group_name_H-M   'P 1'
#
loop_
_entity.id
_entity.type
_entity.pdbx_description
1 polymer ?
#
loop_
_entity_poly.entity_id
_entity_poly.type
_entity_poly.pdbx_seq_one_letter_code
_entity_poly.pdbx_strand_id
1 'polypeptide(L)'
;MSQAVNRLTAQHGTLFVVAAGNSGPSDESIGSPAAADSALTVGAVDRQDGLAEFSSRGPRWVNGAIKPDITAPGVGIVAARAANSSAGKPGETHFAASGTSMATPHVAGAAAILAAQHPDWTPEQLKSALMASSKPNDTLTAYQQGAGRVDVARATTLRVTPSAGSLSLGTALWPHHDDAPIEKTVTYRNTGATPVTFALTTALTDQSGKPAVAGIATVEPSTITVPAGGEASAKLTVRTSVESPDGRYSGALVASDGTTAVRTPIGFTKEVESYDVNLSFLDFDGKPTDQYFYRFVSHAQPKAFLRYDPSGTLTQRIPKGEYYYEAYVQTTGRRGLTQIVEPAFEVSGNSSFVNDARVGEQPGFTTEQPNAKIGSADLQFGMRLKWGDTGLSMYLRDFEGFLVRPATTSAPGAFTYGQSAVLAEPDGSGGFAGSPYLYHLTFQHDSTVPKGLVRKVSDRSLAVVHSEVASHTKGATAERDGVARGAVPLKIKEFYTPNTPWYGSVLELDNGEPFPPLTSQQSATPRSFKLGRPVTERWNQAVFGPAFPKFPLRLDRWAGRGGDQISISLPMFADQSATHFGTSKISRARTVLYRGDTVVSESPYQGYIYTPVPAERTAYRLHAEAARDGISELSTKITADWGFTSGHAAGDQRAVLPLLAVRFAPTLDIENRARAGNAFTFPMYVQRNGSDQVTDVKAPVVQVSYDDGAKWQPAHLVRIGDRWLVTVKHPKDAKFVSLKAQARDASGNTVDQTIIRAYGLK
;
A
#
# COMPACT_ATOMS: atom_id res chain seq x y z
N MET A 1 14.79 -2.39 17.91
CA MET A 1 15.44 -1.15 18.39
C MET A 1 15.05 -0.79 19.83
N SER A 2 13.80 -0.98 20.26
CA SER A 2 13.38 -0.66 21.65
C SER A 2 14.26 -1.26 22.75
N GLN A 3 14.64 -2.54 22.64
CA GLN A 3 15.56 -3.19 23.59
C GLN A 3 16.93 -2.50 23.66
N ALA A 4 17.42 -1.95 22.54
CA ALA A 4 18.67 -1.20 22.52
C ALA A 4 18.53 0.14 23.24
N VAL A 5 17.38 0.83 23.10
CA VAL A 5 17.10 2.08 23.83
C VAL A 5 17.08 1.84 25.35
N ASN A 6 16.39 0.79 25.81
CA ASN A 6 16.39 0.42 27.23
C ASN A 6 17.83 0.16 27.73
N ARG A 7 18.61 -0.62 26.98
CA ARG A 7 20.00 -0.95 27.32
C ARG A 7 20.90 0.29 27.38
N LEU A 8 20.83 1.16 26.37
CA LEU A 8 21.66 2.38 26.30
C LEU A 8 21.29 3.39 27.39
N THR A 9 20.00 3.48 27.74
CA THR A 9 19.57 4.32 28.87
C THR A 9 20.20 3.83 30.16
N ALA A 10 20.13 2.53 30.45
CA ALA A 10 20.72 1.94 31.65
C ALA A 10 22.26 2.05 31.69
N GLN A 11 22.93 1.92 30.53
CA GLN A 11 24.39 1.96 30.44
C GLN A 11 24.97 3.37 30.51
N HIS A 12 24.27 4.38 29.98
CA HIS A 12 24.83 5.71 29.78
C HIS A 12 24.05 6.82 30.48
N GLY A 13 22.98 6.52 31.20
CA GLY A 13 22.15 7.54 31.85
C GLY A 13 21.57 8.55 30.85
N THR A 14 21.23 8.11 29.64
CA THR A 14 20.72 8.98 28.56
C THR A 14 19.20 8.88 28.44
N LEU A 15 18.48 9.99 28.50
CA LEU A 15 17.05 10.04 28.19
C LEU A 15 16.83 10.13 26.67
N PHE A 16 16.25 9.09 26.08
CA PHE A 16 15.86 9.09 24.67
C PHE A 16 14.44 9.62 24.49
N VAL A 17 14.26 10.71 23.74
CA VAL A 17 12.96 11.25 23.36
C VAL A 17 12.60 10.73 21.96
N VAL A 18 11.48 10.03 21.84
CA VAL A 18 11.16 9.22 20.64
C VAL A 18 9.76 9.52 20.13
N ALA A 19 9.61 9.71 18.83
CA ALA A 19 8.30 9.88 18.20
C ALA A 19 7.44 8.61 18.36
N ALA A 20 6.16 8.76 18.73
CA ALA A 20 5.24 7.63 18.92
C ALA A 20 5.00 6.81 17.63
N GLY A 21 5.09 7.45 16.47
CA GLY A 21 4.73 6.89 15.17
C GLY A 21 3.52 7.61 14.56
N ASN A 22 3.32 7.43 13.26
CA ASN A 22 2.23 8.06 12.50
C ASN A 22 1.24 7.00 11.95
N SER A 23 0.99 5.95 12.74
CA SER A 23 0.15 4.79 12.36
C SER A 23 -1.20 4.74 13.10
N GLY A 24 -1.62 5.84 13.72
CA GLY A 24 -3.00 6.01 14.19
C GLY A 24 -4.00 6.08 13.03
N PRO A 25 -5.32 6.06 13.30
CA PRO A 25 -5.96 6.20 14.61
C PRO A 25 -6.15 4.88 15.37
N SER A 26 -5.73 3.74 14.84
CA SER A 26 -5.89 2.46 15.52
C SER A 26 -5.07 2.41 16.82
N ASP A 27 -5.65 1.79 17.84
CA ASP A 27 -4.93 1.45 19.07
C ASP A 27 -3.82 0.43 18.80
N GLU A 28 -2.93 0.26 19.77
CA GLU A 28 -1.79 -0.67 19.69
C GLU A 28 -0.85 -0.43 18.49
N SER A 29 -0.80 0.83 18.01
CA SER A 29 -0.01 1.26 16.86
C SER A 29 1.37 1.85 17.23
N ILE A 30 1.78 1.70 18.49
CA ILE A 30 3.11 2.09 18.98
C ILE A 30 4.16 1.06 18.51
N GLY A 31 5.09 1.50 17.66
CA GLY A 31 6.16 0.68 17.11
C GLY A 31 7.50 0.79 17.87
N SER A 32 8.49 0.01 17.43
CA SER A 32 9.89 0.17 17.86
C SER A 32 10.54 1.36 17.14
N PRO A 33 11.32 2.25 17.81
CA PRO A 33 11.78 2.17 19.19
C PRO A 33 10.87 2.79 20.26
N ALA A 34 9.76 3.43 19.88
CA ALA A 34 8.82 4.12 20.79
C ALA A 34 8.21 3.21 21.87
N ALA A 35 8.20 1.90 21.63
CA ALA A 35 7.79 0.87 22.58
C ALA A 35 8.82 0.59 23.71
N ALA A 36 9.95 1.29 23.79
CA ALA A 36 10.91 1.14 24.90
C ALA A 36 10.35 1.69 26.22
N ASP A 37 10.63 1.03 27.34
CA ASP A 37 10.19 1.45 28.68
C ASP A 37 10.85 2.77 29.09
N SER A 38 12.16 2.85 28.89
CA SER A 38 12.98 4.00 29.28
C SER A 38 12.85 5.19 28.32
N ALA A 39 12.31 5.00 27.10
CA ALA A 39 12.08 6.11 26.18
C ALA A 39 10.99 7.06 26.71
N LEU A 40 11.16 8.36 26.50
CA LEU A 40 10.09 9.36 26.58
C LEU A 40 9.41 9.48 25.21
N THR A 41 8.30 8.77 25.05
CA THR A 41 7.58 8.63 23.79
C THR A 41 6.57 9.75 23.60
N VAL A 42 6.61 10.41 22.44
CA VAL A 42 5.89 11.66 22.18
C VAL A 42 4.82 11.47 21.11
N GLY A 43 3.55 11.67 21.50
CA GLY A 43 2.42 11.80 20.59
C GLY A 43 2.24 13.23 20.05
N ALA A 44 1.45 13.39 18.99
CA ALA A 44 1.23 14.68 18.33
C ALA A 44 -0.16 15.22 18.61
N VAL A 45 -0.24 16.50 18.99
CA VAL A 45 -1.48 17.28 19.05
C VAL A 45 -1.45 18.46 18.07
N ASP A 46 -2.63 18.96 17.73
CA ASP A 46 -2.81 20.19 16.96
C ASP A 46 -2.79 21.45 17.84
N ARG A 47 -3.13 22.61 17.25
CA ARG A 47 -3.11 23.90 17.94
C ARG A 47 -4.22 24.03 19.00
N GLN A 48 -5.22 23.16 18.96
CA GLN A 48 -6.37 23.11 19.87
C GLN A 48 -6.19 22.05 20.96
N ASP A 49 -4.98 21.49 21.12
CA ASP A 49 -4.69 20.35 22.01
C ASP A 49 -5.48 19.07 21.62
N GLY A 50 -5.96 18.98 20.37
CA GLY A 50 -6.61 17.80 19.81
C GLY A 50 -5.58 16.77 19.34
N LEU A 51 -5.78 15.48 19.62
CA LEU A 51 -4.88 14.42 19.17
C LEU A 51 -4.89 14.33 17.64
N ALA A 52 -3.72 14.40 17.01
CA ALA A 52 -3.60 14.21 15.57
C ALA A 52 -4.05 12.79 15.20
N GLU A 53 -4.88 12.65 14.16
CA GLU A 53 -5.45 11.36 13.77
C GLU A 53 -4.36 10.30 13.53
N PHE A 54 -3.28 10.69 12.85
CA PHE A 54 -2.13 9.83 12.57
C PHE A 54 -1.31 9.45 13.81
N SER A 55 -1.41 10.17 14.94
CA SER A 55 -0.55 9.92 16.10
C SER A 55 -0.78 8.51 16.61
N SER A 56 0.26 7.68 16.61
CA SER A 56 0.20 6.31 17.13
C SER A 56 -0.25 6.30 18.59
N ARG A 57 -1.05 5.29 18.94
CA ARG A 57 -1.77 5.16 20.21
C ARG A 57 -1.40 3.84 20.87
N GLY A 58 -1.34 3.85 22.18
CA GLY A 58 -1.24 2.64 22.96
C GLY A 58 -2.54 1.84 23.00
N PRO A 59 -2.63 0.84 23.87
CA PRO A 59 -1.54 0.32 24.71
C PRO A 59 -0.37 -0.21 23.89
N ARG A 60 0.81 -0.38 24.49
CA ARG A 60 1.91 -1.08 23.83
C ARG A 60 1.46 -2.51 23.51
N TRP A 61 1.56 -2.91 22.24
CA TRP A 61 1.14 -4.21 21.71
C TRP A 61 1.56 -5.41 22.59
N VAL A 62 2.79 -5.42 23.07
CA VAL A 62 3.39 -6.61 23.71
C VAL A 62 2.83 -6.91 25.10
N ASN A 63 2.57 -5.88 25.91
CA ASN A 63 2.28 -6.02 27.35
C ASN A 63 1.25 -5.03 27.90
N GLY A 64 0.58 -4.25 27.06
CA GLY A 64 -0.46 -3.32 27.49
C GLY A 64 0.04 -2.05 28.20
N ALA A 65 1.34 -1.77 28.19
CA ALA A 65 1.90 -0.59 28.85
C ALA A 65 1.41 0.73 28.23
N ILE A 66 1.30 1.78 29.04
CA ILE A 66 0.94 3.13 28.58
C ILE A 66 2.05 3.67 27.67
N LYS A 67 1.66 3.96 26.44
CA LYS A 67 2.37 4.76 25.44
C LYS A 67 1.31 5.50 24.59
N PRO A 68 1.58 6.70 24.06
CA PRO A 68 2.77 7.53 24.31
C PRO A 68 2.88 7.93 25.79
N ASP A 69 4.02 8.49 26.19
CA ASP A 69 4.21 8.98 27.56
C ASP A 69 3.68 10.41 27.72
N ILE A 70 3.77 11.22 26.66
CA ILE A 70 3.43 12.65 26.65
C ILE A 70 3.03 13.07 25.23
N THR A 71 2.36 14.20 25.06
CA THR A 71 2.10 14.81 23.75
C THR A 71 2.75 16.18 23.61
N ALA A 72 2.92 16.63 22.37
CA ALA A 72 3.37 17.98 22.05
C ALA A 72 2.81 18.44 20.69
N PRO A 73 2.84 19.76 20.40
CA PRO A 73 2.42 20.28 19.10
C PRO A 73 3.19 19.61 17.95
N GLY A 74 2.46 18.94 17.06
CA GLY A 74 3.04 18.17 15.95
C GLY A 74 2.30 18.33 14.62
N VAL A 75 1.31 19.23 14.53
CA VAL A 75 0.53 19.48 13.31
C VAL A 75 0.79 20.89 12.81
N GLY A 76 1.19 21.02 11.54
CA GLY A 76 1.42 22.33 10.91
C GLY A 76 2.58 23.11 11.54
N ILE A 77 3.62 22.43 12.01
CA ILE A 77 4.79 23.05 12.64
C ILE A 77 5.69 23.62 11.57
N VAL A 78 5.94 24.93 11.63
CA VAL A 78 6.86 25.62 10.73
C VAL A 78 8.28 25.52 11.28
N ALA A 79 9.20 24.98 10.48
CA ALA A 79 10.61 24.84 10.85
C ALA A 79 11.54 25.16 9.67
N ALA A 80 12.82 25.32 9.97
CA ALA A 80 13.86 25.59 8.98
C ALA A 80 13.95 24.47 7.92
N ARG A 81 14.20 24.87 6.67
CA ARG A 81 14.34 24.00 5.51
C ARG A 81 15.76 24.08 4.97
N ALA A 82 16.37 22.93 4.66
CA ALA A 82 17.64 22.90 3.95
C ALA A 82 17.47 23.36 2.49
N ALA A 83 18.41 24.17 1.97
CA ALA A 83 18.33 24.77 0.64
C ALA A 83 18.05 23.75 -0.48
N ASN A 84 18.69 22.57 -0.42
CA ASN A 84 18.61 21.50 -1.42
C ASN A 84 17.54 20.43 -1.12
N SER A 85 16.61 20.69 -0.19
CA SER A 85 15.54 19.75 0.15
C SER A 85 14.45 19.70 -0.93
N SER A 86 13.84 18.53 -1.15
CA SER A 86 12.62 18.39 -1.96
C SER A 86 11.33 18.72 -1.20
N ALA A 87 11.40 18.97 0.12
CA ALA A 87 10.25 19.36 0.93
C ALA A 87 9.93 20.85 0.75
N GLY A 88 8.64 21.19 0.67
CA GLY A 88 8.18 22.58 0.45
C GLY A 88 8.37 23.06 -1.00
N LYS A 89 8.22 24.36 -1.25
CA LYS A 89 8.45 24.93 -2.59
C LYS A 89 9.93 25.31 -2.79
N PRO A 90 10.46 25.25 -4.03
CA PRO A 90 11.78 25.77 -4.33
C PRO A 90 11.93 27.23 -3.89
N GLY A 91 13.01 27.55 -3.18
CA GLY A 91 13.32 28.89 -2.69
C GLY A 91 12.80 29.20 -1.26
N GLU A 92 11.99 28.35 -0.65
CA GLU A 92 11.54 28.55 0.74
C GLU A 92 12.66 28.22 1.74
N THR A 93 12.84 29.06 2.76
CA THR A 93 13.79 28.82 3.88
C THR A 93 13.15 28.10 5.07
N HIS A 94 11.82 28.03 5.09
CA HIS A 94 11.02 27.36 6.11
C HIS A 94 9.85 26.65 5.44
N PHE A 95 9.35 25.58 6.05
CA PHE A 95 8.14 24.90 5.60
C PHE A 95 7.35 24.35 6.78
N ALA A 96 6.05 24.17 6.59
CA ALA A 96 5.16 23.54 7.56
C ALA A 96 5.13 22.03 7.35
N ALA A 97 5.22 21.26 8.43
CA ALA A 97 5.11 19.81 8.42
C ALA A 97 4.25 19.30 9.59
N SER A 98 3.73 18.08 9.43
CA SER A 98 2.96 17.39 10.46
C SER A 98 3.53 16.00 10.71
N GLY A 99 3.61 15.61 11.98
CA GLY A 99 4.08 14.30 12.39
C GLY A 99 4.45 14.26 13.88
N THR A 100 4.44 13.07 14.48
CA THR A 100 5.04 12.87 15.81
C THR A 100 6.52 13.24 15.81
N SER A 101 7.20 13.11 14.67
CA SER A 101 8.57 13.64 14.45
C SER A 101 8.71 15.15 14.68
N MET A 102 7.64 15.94 14.51
CA MET A 102 7.62 17.39 14.75
C MET A 102 7.25 17.71 16.22
N ALA A 103 6.50 16.83 16.88
CA ALA A 103 6.20 16.93 18.31
C ALA A 103 7.44 16.61 19.18
N THR A 104 8.18 15.56 18.84
CA THR A 104 9.40 15.11 19.53
C THR A 104 10.42 16.20 19.88
N PRO A 105 10.84 17.10 18.95
CA PRO A 105 11.84 18.13 19.26
C PRO A 105 11.36 19.16 20.29
N HIS A 106 10.06 19.41 20.43
CA HIS A 106 9.54 20.27 21.49
C HIS A 106 9.81 19.66 22.88
N VAL A 107 9.56 18.35 23.01
CA VAL A 107 9.79 17.61 24.26
C VAL A 107 11.28 17.43 24.52
N ALA A 108 12.10 17.19 23.48
CA ALA A 108 13.55 17.13 23.61
C ALA A 108 14.14 18.45 24.12
N GLY A 109 13.65 19.59 23.63
CA GLY A 109 14.01 20.92 24.14
C GLY A 109 13.61 21.12 25.60
N ALA A 110 12.39 20.71 25.98
CA ALA A 110 11.94 20.78 27.38
C ALA A 110 12.80 19.89 28.30
N ALA A 111 13.17 18.68 27.85
CA ALA A 111 14.06 17.79 28.59
C ALA A 111 15.45 18.38 28.77
N ALA A 112 16.01 19.05 27.74
CA ALA A 112 17.30 19.72 27.84
C ALA A 112 17.28 20.89 28.84
N ILE A 113 16.19 21.67 28.90
CA ILE A 113 16.01 22.74 29.88
C ILE A 113 16.02 22.16 31.30
N LEU A 114 15.27 21.08 31.55
CA LEU A 114 15.23 20.43 32.86
C LEU A 114 16.59 19.82 33.23
N ALA A 115 17.27 19.16 32.29
CA ALA A 115 18.60 18.61 32.52
C ALA A 115 19.64 19.69 32.86
N ALA A 116 19.51 20.89 32.28
CA ALA A 116 20.36 22.03 32.62
C ALA A 116 20.07 22.58 34.03
N GLN A 117 18.81 22.57 34.47
CA GLN A 117 18.42 23.00 35.81
C GLN A 117 18.76 21.96 36.89
N HIS A 118 18.74 20.68 36.51
CA HIS A 118 18.92 19.55 37.40
C HIS A 118 19.95 18.56 36.82
N PRO A 119 21.25 18.93 36.80
CA PRO A 119 22.30 18.11 36.21
C PRO A 119 22.55 16.79 36.94
N ASP A 120 22.02 16.66 38.16
CA ASP A 120 22.08 15.46 39.01
C ASP A 120 20.90 14.50 38.81
N TRP A 121 19.88 14.90 38.04
CA TRP A 121 18.71 14.05 37.82
C TRP A 121 18.98 12.90 36.85
N THR A 122 18.44 11.73 37.18
CA THR A 122 18.45 10.57 36.28
C THR A 122 17.48 10.76 35.11
N PRO A 123 17.63 10.00 34.01
CA PRO A 123 16.65 9.97 32.92
C PRO A 123 15.21 9.72 33.38
N GLU A 124 15.02 8.84 34.35
CA GLU A 124 13.71 8.50 34.92
C GLU A 124 13.11 9.68 35.68
N GLN A 125 13.93 10.43 36.43
CA GLN A 125 13.50 11.65 37.13
C GLN A 125 13.09 12.74 36.14
N LEU A 126 13.91 12.99 35.10
CA LEU A 126 13.58 13.92 34.02
C LEU A 126 12.27 13.53 33.31
N LYS A 127 12.14 12.25 32.93
CA LYS A 127 10.95 11.70 32.30
C LYS A 127 9.72 11.87 33.19
N SER A 128 9.83 11.50 34.47
CA SER A 128 8.73 11.61 35.43
C SER A 128 8.29 13.06 35.66
N ALA A 129 9.24 13.99 35.82
CA ALA A 129 8.95 15.40 36.01
C ALA A 129 8.23 16.03 34.80
N LEU A 130 8.67 15.73 33.58
CA LEU A 130 8.00 16.19 32.35
C LEU A 130 6.57 15.65 32.23
N MET A 131 6.36 14.37 32.57
CA MET A 131 5.04 13.77 32.56
C MET A 131 4.14 14.37 33.65
N ALA A 132 4.62 14.46 34.90
CA ALA A 132 3.89 14.99 36.05
C ALA A 132 3.50 16.48 35.94
N SER A 133 4.23 17.24 35.12
CA SER A 133 3.97 18.65 34.85
C SER A 133 3.10 18.88 33.62
N SER A 134 2.74 17.85 32.86
CA SER A 134 1.97 17.98 31.62
C SER A 134 0.54 18.49 31.85
N LYS A 135 -0.02 19.12 30.83
CA LYS A 135 -1.42 19.57 30.77
C LYS A 135 -2.29 18.44 30.20
N PRO A 136 -3.14 17.78 31.00
CA PRO A 136 -4.02 16.72 30.50
C PRO A 136 -5.15 17.29 29.63
N ASN A 137 -5.68 16.43 28.75
CA ASN A 137 -6.92 16.64 28.02
C ASN A 137 -7.93 15.58 28.49
N ASP A 138 -8.96 15.98 29.23
CA ASP A 138 -9.91 15.03 29.85
C ASP A 138 -10.78 14.26 28.83
N THR A 139 -10.74 14.63 27.54
CA THR A 139 -11.42 13.89 26.46
C THR A 139 -10.60 12.72 25.90
N LEU A 140 -9.32 12.61 26.28
CA LEU A 140 -8.40 11.59 25.79
C LEU A 140 -8.02 10.59 26.89
N THR A 141 -7.85 9.33 26.51
CA THR A 141 -7.35 8.28 27.41
C THR A 141 -5.85 8.41 27.65
N ALA A 142 -5.34 7.78 28.71
CA ALA A 142 -3.89 7.69 28.95
C ALA A 142 -3.14 6.99 27.79
N TYR A 143 -3.80 6.08 27.07
CA TYR A 143 -3.23 5.40 25.90
C TYR A 143 -3.17 6.28 24.64
N GLN A 144 -3.84 7.43 24.64
CA GLN A 144 -3.81 8.40 23.56
C GLN A 144 -2.82 9.53 23.83
N GLN A 145 -2.81 10.06 25.06
CA GLN A 145 -2.04 11.26 25.40
C GLN A 145 -0.87 11.02 26.38
N GLY A 146 -0.77 9.84 26.97
CA GLY A 146 0.09 9.62 28.13
C GLY A 146 -0.33 10.51 29.29
N ALA A 147 0.58 11.34 29.78
CA ALA A 147 0.32 12.33 30.83
C ALA A 147 -0.33 13.65 30.34
N GLY A 148 -0.42 13.84 29.02
CA GLY A 148 -0.96 15.07 28.41
C GLY A 148 0.09 15.87 27.65
N ARG A 149 -0.26 17.10 27.27
CA ARG A 149 0.64 17.98 26.50
C ARG A 149 1.74 18.53 27.40
N VAL A 150 2.98 18.48 26.92
CA VAL A 150 4.14 19.09 27.58
C VAL A 150 3.88 20.54 28.01
N ASP A 151 4.24 20.87 29.24
CA ASP A 151 4.20 22.21 29.82
C ASP A 151 5.54 22.52 30.49
N VAL A 152 6.45 23.12 29.73
CA VAL A 152 7.81 23.40 30.19
C VAL A 152 7.85 24.42 31.33
N ALA A 153 6.93 25.40 31.34
CA ALA A 153 6.89 26.41 32.39
C ALA A 153 6.56 25.76 33.73
N ARG A 154 5.55 24.89 33.74
CA ARG A 154 5.20 24.09 34.92
C ARG A 154 6.32 23.11 35.29
N ALA A 155 6.95 22.45 34.32
CA ALA A 155 8.04 21.51 34.55
C ALA A 155 9.22 22.13 35.31
N THR A 156 9.58 23.38 35.03
CA THR A 156 10.69 24.10 35.68
C THR A 156 10.39 24.61 37.10
N THR A 157 9.13 24.51 37.56
CA THR A 157 8.71 25.04 38.87
C THR A 157 8.07 23.98 39.78
N LEU A 158 7.77 22.80 39.24
CA LEU A 158 7.14 21.71 39.97
C LEU A 158 8.11 21.13 41.01
N ARG A 159 7.78 21.29 42.29
CA ARG A 159 8.63 20.85 43.41
C ARG A 159 8.41 19.41 43.82
N VAL A 160 7.22 18.87 43.59
CA VAL A 160 6.88 17.49 43.96
C VAL A 160 6.63 16.66 42.72
N THR A 161 7.43 15.61 42.56
CA THR A 161 7.35 14.69 41.42
C THR A 161 7.16 13.25 41.89
N PRO A 162 6.37 12.44 41.18
CA PRO A 162 6.24 11.01 41.49
C PRO A 162 7.48 10.24 41.04
N SER A 163 7.70 9.07 41.61
CA SER A 163 8.82 8.17 41.27
C SER A 163 8.67 7.50 39.91
N ALA A 164 7.45 7.51 39.35
CA ALA A 164 7.13 6.96 38.04
C ALA A 164 6.25 7.94 37.26
N GLY A 165 6.57 8.13 35.98
CA GLY A 165 5.78 8.97 35.09
C GLY A 165 4.42 8.36 34.71
N SER A 166 4.27 7.03 34.76
CA SER A 166 2.99 6.33 34.60
C SER A 166 3.00 4.98 35.31
N LEU A 167 1.81 4.45 35.60
CA LEU A 167 1.56 3.18 36.25
C LEU A 167 0.89 2.23 35.24
N SER A 168 1.72 1.53 34.49
CA SER A 168 1.29 0.44 33.61
C SER A 168 1.17 -0.84 34.42
N LEU A 169 -0.06 -1.29 34.68
CA LEU A 169 -0.33 -2.43 35.56
C LEU A 169 -0.54 -3.75 34.80
N GLY A 170 -0.46 -3.72 33.46
CA GLY A 170 -0.55 -4.90 32.61
C GLY A 170 -1.99 -5.40 32.40
N THR A 171 -2.11 -6.68 32.11
CA THR A 171 -3.37 -7.37 31.85
C THR A 171 -3.62 -8.39 32.95
N ALA A 172 -4.76 -8.29 33.64
CA ALA A 172 -5.30 -9.39 34.43
C ALA A 172 -5.92 -10.40 33.45
N LEU A 173 -5.41 -11.63 33.44
CA LEU A 173 -5.85 -12.67 32.50
C LEU A 173 -7.16 -13.29 33.00
N TRP A 174 -8.05 -13.64 32.07
CA TRP A 174 -9.31 -14.33 32.40
C TRP A 174 -9.04 -15.77 32.90
N PRO A 175 -9.82 -16.33 33.85
CA PRO A 175 -11.00 -15.79 34.52
C PRO A 175 -10.70 -14.91 35.74
N HIS A 176 -11.59 -13.96 36.05
CA HIS A 176 -11.35 -12.93 37.08
C HIS A 176 -11.83 -13.26 38.50
N HIS A 177 -12.47 -14.41 38.72
CA HIS A 177 -13.12 -14.71 40.00
C HIS A 177 -12.18 -14.79 41.21
N ASP A 178 -10.89 -15.05 40.98
CA ASP A 178 -9.85 -15.27 41.98
C ASP A 178 -8.62 -14.38 41.74
N ASP A 179 -8.76 -13.31 40.94
CA ASP A 179 -7.67 -12.39 40.64
C ASP A 179 -7.04 -11.81 41.91
N ALA A 180 -5.74 -12.02 42.06
CA ALA A 180 -4.94 -11.36 43.08
C ALA A 180 -4.89 -9.84 42.83
N PRO A 181 -4.98 -9.00 43.88
CA PRO A 181 -4.86 -7.55 43.70
C PRO A 181 -3.51 -7.15 43.10
N ILE A 182 -3.52 -6.23 42.14
CA ILE A 182 -2.32 -5.64 41.56
C ILE A 182 -1.92 -4.44 42.40
N GLU A 183 -0.78 -4.52 43.09
CA GLU A 183 -0.29 -3.46 43.97
C GLU A 183 0.91 -2.71 43.38
N LYS A 184 0.88 -1.39 43.42
CA LYS A 184 2.02 -0.52 43.07
C LYS A 184 2.21 0.60 44.09
N THR A 185 3.44 0.75 44.54
CA THR A 185 3.83 1.88 45.40
C THR A 185 4.26 3.05 44.54
N VAL A 186 3.71 4.23 44.81
CA VAL A 186 4.10 5.50 44.21
C VAL A 186 4.75 6.34 45.30
N THR A 187 5.99 6.78 45.04
CA THR A 187 6.73 7.66 45.96
C THR A 187 6.74 9.06 45.39
N TYR A 188 6.43 10.06 46.20
CA TYR A 188 6.49 11.47 45.84
C TYR A 188 7.73 12.07 46.50
N ARG A 189 8.54 12.77 45.71
CA ARG A 189 9.75 13.45 46.16
C ARG A 189 9.56 14.96 46.09
N ASN A 190 9.85 15.66 47.18
CA ASN A 190 9.74 17.11 47.26
C ASN A 190 11.14 17.75 47.28
N THR A 191 11.49 18.47 46.21
CA THR A 191 12.74 19.23 46.10
C THR A 191 12.63 20.64 46.68
N GLY A 192 11.46 21.02 47.19
CA GLY A 192 11.19 22.31 47.82
C GLY A 192 11.64 22.41 49.27
N ALA A 193 11.65 23.64 49.78
CA ALA A 193 12.05 23.97 51.15
C ALA A 193 10.93 23.84 52.20
N THR A 194 9.70 23.53 51.79
CA THR A 194 8.53 23.40 52.68
C THR A 194 7.83 22.06 52.45
N PRO A 195 7.30 21.40 53.51
CA PRO A 195 6.49 20.20 53.34
C PRO A 195 5.21 20.51 52.54
N VAL A 196 4.72 19.52 51.79
CA VAL A 196 3.46 19.62 51.02
C VAL A 196 2.57 18.43 51.38
N THR A 197 1.30 18.70 51.70
CA THR A 197 0.31 17.67 52.01
C THR A 197 -0.64 17.50 50.84
N PHE A 198 -0.77 16.27 50.34
CA PHE A 198 -1.66 15.92 49.24
C PHE A 198 -2.77 14.98 49.68
N ALA A 199 -3.99 15.26 49.24
CA ALA A 199 -5.05 14.28 49.13
C ALA A 199 -4.81 13.44 47.85
N LEU A 200 -4.96 12.12 47.96
CA LEU A 200 -4.75 11.16 46.87
C LEU A 200 -6.09 10.58 46.42
N THR A 201 -6.38 10.68 45.12
CA THR A 201 -7.62 10.14 44.51
C THR A 201 -7.32 9.43 43.20
N THR A 202 -8.12 8.42 42.86
CA THR A 202 -8.08 7.77 41.54
C THR A 202 -9.20 8.32 40.66
N ALA A 203 -8.88 8.67 39.42
CA ALA A 203 -9.85 9.05 38.39
C ALA A 203 -9.66 8.11 37.21
N LEU A 204 -10.50 7.07 37.11
CA LEU A 204 -10.41 6.00 36.11
C LEU A 204 -11.71 5.88 35.34
N THR A 205 -11.59 5.55 34.06
CA THR A 205 -12.71 5.17 33.21
C THR A 205 -12.50 3.78 32.62
N ASP A 206 -13.61 3.09 32.34
CA ASP A 206 -13.61 1.88 31.52
C ASP A 206 -13.42 2.21 30.02
N GLN A 207 -13.39 1.17 29.19
CA GLN A 207 -13.20 1.29 27.74
C GLN A 207 -14.33 2.03 27.01
N SER A 208 -15.49 2.18 27.63
CA SER A 208 -16.63 2.95 27.11
C SER A 208 -16.59 4.43 27.52
N GLY A 209 -15.59 4.82 28.32
CA GLY A 209 -15.44 6.16 28.87
C GLY A 209 -16.28 6.43 30.12
N LYS A 210 -16.92 5.40 30.70
CA LYS A 210 -17.69 5.56 31.95
C LYS A 210 -16.75 5.48 33.16
N PRO A 211 -17.06 6.18 34.27
CA PRO A 211 -16.30 6.03 35.51
C PRO A 211 -16.18 4.57 35.95
N ALA A 212 -14.98 4.18 36.38
CA ALA A 212 -14.72 2.82 36.83
C ALA A 212 -15.51 2.50 38.12
N VAL A 213 -15.91 1.23 38.29
CA VAL A 213 -16.71 0.78 39.44
C VAL A 213 -15.95 1.04 40.76
N ALA A 214 -16.67 1.48 41.79
CA ALA A 214 -16.07 1.74 43.10
C ALA A 214 -15.35 0.50 43.65
N GLY A 215 -14.15 0.70 44.22
CA GLY A 215 -13.34 -0.38 44.79
C GLY A 215 -12.41 -1.10 43.80
N ILE A 216 -12.57 -0.90 42.49
CA ILE A 216 -11.66 -1.47 41.48
C ILE A 216 -10.24 -0.94 41.63
N ALA A 217 -10.08 0.31 42.09
CA ALA A 217 -8.80 0.92 42.39
C ALA A 217 -8.88 1.77 43.66
N THR A 218 -8.02 1.47 44.63
CA THR A 218 -7.93 2.17 45.92
C THR A 218 -6.51 2.66 46.16
N VAL A 219 -6.34 3.76 46.89
CA VAL A 219 -5.02 4.29 47.27
C VAL A 219 -4.94 4.48 48.78
N GLU A 220 -3.86 3.98 49.39
CA GLU A 220 -3.64 4.03 50.83
C GLU A 220 -2.19 4.45 51.18
N PRO A 221 -1.98 5.42 52.11
CA PRO A 221 -3.01 6.26 52.71
C PRO A 221 -3.64 7.22 51.66
N SER A 222 -4.86 7.69 51.90
CA SER A 222 -5.54 8.66 51.02
C SER A 222 -5.03 10.10 51.20
N THR A 223 -4.11 10.33 52.14
CA THR A 223 -3.43 11.60 52.36
C THR A 223 -1.97 11.33 52.72
N ILE A 224 -1.05 12.07 52.09
CA ILE A 224 0.39 12.00 52.38
C ILE A 224 0.93 13.40 52.66
N THR A 225 1.91 13.50 53.54
CA THR A 225 2.71 14.71 53.73
C THR A 225 4.12 14.42 53.26
N VAL A 226 4.55 15.08 52.18
CA VAL A 226 5.89 14.94 51.60
C VAL A 226 6.79 16.00 52.25
N PRO A 227 7.75 15.62 53.11
CA PRO A 227 8.60 16.58 53.80
C PRO A 227 9.49 17.37 52.84
N ALA A 228 9.89 18.58 53.23
CA ALA A 228 10.86 19.37 52.47
C ALA A 228 12.16 18.55 52.25
N GLY A 229 12.63 18.48 51.01
CA GLY A 229 13.82 17.69 50.65
C GLY A 229 13.68 16.17 50.82
N GLY A 230 12.48 15.65 51.10
CA GLY A 230 12.28 14.23 51.39
C GLY A 230 11.18 13.60 50.54
N GLU A 231 10.74 12.41 50.97
CA GLU A 231 9.82 11.56 50.22
C GLU A 231 8.67 11.04 51.09
N ALA A 232 7.53 10.74 50.46
CA ALA A 232 6.44 9.97 51.07
C ALA A 232 5.78 9.08 50.01
N SER A 233 5.24 7.93 50.44
CA SER A 233 4.69 6.93 49.52
C SER A 233 3.24 6.59 49.81
N ALA A 234 2.53 6.16 48.77
CA ALA A 234 1.21 5.56 48.86
C ALA A 234 1.12 4.33 47.98
N LYS A 235 0.30 3.36 48.37
CA LYS A 235 0.05 2.12 47.65
C LYS A 235 -1.25 2.23 46.86
N LEU A 236 -1.16 2.11 45.54
CA LEU A 236 -2.28 1.88 44.64
C LEU A 236 -2.55 0.37 44.57
N THR A 237 -3.78 -0.04 44.84
CA THR A 237 -4.24 -1.43 44.72
C THR A 237 -5.38 -1.50 43.71
N VAL A 238 -5.21 -2.30 42.66
CA VAL A 238 -6.25 -2.59 41.66
C VAL A 238 -6.79 -4.00 41.87
N ARG A 239 -8.11 -4.17 41.87
CA ARG A 239 -8.81 -5.44 42.10
C ARG A 239 -9.72 -5.77 40.92
N THR A 240 -9.21 -6.57 39.98
CA THR A 240 -9.97 -7.00 38.80
C THR A 240 -10.98 -8.11 39.10
N SER A 241 -10.93 -8.71 40.30
CA SER A 241 -11.97 -9.61 40.82
C SER A 241 -13.26 -8.91 41.22
N VAL A 242 -13.26 -7.58 41.33
CA VAL A 242 -14.49 -6.80 41.50
C VAL A 242 -15.33 -6.89 40.22
N GLU A 243 -16.61 -7.22 40.37
CA GLU A 243 -17.56 -7.27 39.26
C GLU A 243 -17.59 -5.93 38.52
N SER A 244 -17.13 -5.96 37.28
CA SER A 244 -16.90 -4.79 36.44
C SER A 244 -16.78 -5.23 34.98
N PRO A 245 -17.06 -4.35 34.00
CA PRO A 245 -16.87 -4.68 32.59
C PRO A 245 -15.45 -5.13 32.28
N ASP A 246 -15.31 -6.17 31.46
CA ASP A 246 -14.01 -6.51 30.86
C ASP A 246 -13.60 -5.41 29.88
N GLY A 247 -12.29 -5.28 29.66
CA GLY A 247 -11.70 -4.31 28.76
C GLY A 247 -10.61 -3.47 29.42
N ARG A 248 -10.24 -2.41 28.72
CA ARG A 248 -9.19 -1.50 29.14
C ARG A 248 -9.73 -0.46 30.11
N TYR A 249 -8.95 -0.19 31.15
CA TYR A 249 -9.17 0.89 32.08
C TYR A 249 -8.01 1.88 31.99
N SER A 250 -8.33 3.16 31.99
CA SER A 250 -7.31 4.21 31.94
C SER A 250 -7.73 5.44 32.73
N GLY A 251 -6.75 6.23 33.18
CA GLY A 251 -7.00 7.45 33.93
C GLY A 251 -5.75 7.90 34.66
N ALA A 252 -5.88 8.38 35.90
CA ALA A 252 -4.75 8.84 36.71
C ALA A 252 -4.93 8.66 38.22
N LEU A 253 -3.80 8.49 38.92
CA LEU A 253 -3.67 8.82 40.34
C LEU A 253 -3.40 10.34 40.44
N VAL A 254 -4.21 11.04 41.22
CA VAL A 254 -4.13 12.50 41.38
C VAL A 254 -3.76 12.81 42.82
N ALA A 255 -2.64 13.50 43.00
CA ALA A 255 -2.22 14.10 44.26
C ALA A 255 -2.49 15.60 44.23
N SER A 256 -3.35 16.10 45.12
CA SER A 256 -3.79 17.51 45.11
C SER A 256 -3.74 18.14 46.50
N ASP A 257 -3.22 19.36 46.59
CA ASP A 257 -3.23 20.19 47.81
C ASP A 257 -4.33 21.28 47.75
N GLY A 258 -5.21 21.20 46.74
CA GLY A 258 -6.25 22.19 46.43
C GLY A 258 -5.78 23.31 45.49
N THR A 259 -4.48 23.51 45.32
CA THR A 259 -3.89 24.53 44.42
C THR A 259 -3.07 23.91 43.29
N THR A 260 -2.31 22.87 43.60
CA THR A 260 -1.44 22.13 42.70
C THR A 260 -1.90 20.67 42.67
N ALA A 261 -2.09 20.13 41.47
CA ALA A 261 -2.42 18.73 41.26
C ALA A 261 -1.34 18.02 40.43
N VAL A 262 -0.76 16.94 40.94
CA VAL A 262 0.19 16.07 40.23
C VAL A 262 -0.57 14.83 39.76
N ARG A 263 -0.52 14.55 38.45
CA ARG A 263 -1.23 13.40 37.86
C ARG A 263 -0.24 12.35 37.39
N THR A 264 -0.43 11.12 37.83
CA THR A 264 0.32 9.94 37.37
C THR A 264 -0.65 9.03 36.61
N PRO A 265 -0.56 8.94 35.27
CA PRO A 265 -1.42 8.08 34.47
C PRO A 265 -1.45 6.63 34.96
N ILE A 266 -2.62 6.00 34.95
CA ILE A 266 -2.85 4.59 35.30
C ILE A 266 -3.44 3.90 34.07
N GLY A 267 -2.98 2.69 33.77
CA GLY A 267 -3.54 1.86 32.70
C GLY A 267 -3.44 0.38 33.02
N PHE A 268 -4.53 -0.34 32.82
CA PHE A 268 -4.60 -1.80 32.96
C PHE A 268 -5.70 -2.40 32.08
N THR A 269 -5.64 -3.70 31.85
CA THR A 269 -6.68 -4.43 31.11
C THR A 269 -7.24 -5.55 31.98
N LYS A 270 -8.56 -5.62 32.10
CA LYS A 270 -9.29 -6.80 32.57
C LYS A 270 -9.65 -7.61 31.33
N GLU A 271 -8.98 -8.74 31.10
CA GLU A 271 -9.08 -9.49 29.84
C GLU A 271 -10.52 -9.96 29.58
N VAL A 272 -10.98 -9.95 28.34
CA VAL A 272 -12.25 -10.63 27.99
C VAL A 272 -12.06 -12.15 28.08
N GLU A 273 -13.14 -12.93 28.09
CA GLU A 273 -13.06 -14.40 27.99
C GLU A 273 -12.09 -14.82 26.86
N SER A 274 -10.97 -15.44 27.25
CA SER A 274 -9.82 -15.72 26.38
C SER A 274 -9.18 -17.04 26.77
N TYR A 275 -8.52 -17.68 25.82
CA TYR A 275 -7.93 -19.00 25.98
C TYR A 275 -6.53 -19.08 25.39
N ASP A 276 -5.76 -20.04 25.89
CA ASP A 276 -4.43 -20.34 25.41
C ASP A 276 -4.51 -21.26 24.18
N VAL A 277 -3.91 -20.81 23.08
CA VAL A 277 -3.69 -21.62 21.88
C VAL A 277 -2.20 -21.92 21.78
N ASN A 278 -1.82 -23.16 22.06
CA ASN A 278 -0.43 -23.61 21.95
C ASN A 278 -0.09 -23.91 20.49
N LEU A 279 0.91 -23.22 19.95
CA LEU A 279 1.34 -23.36 18.57
C LEU A 279 2.71 -24.03 18.52
N SER A 280 2.87 -24.96 17.58
CA SER A 280 4.18 -25.53 17.22
C SER A 280 4.39 -25.39 15.73
N PHE A 281 5.59 -24.97 15.31
CA PHE A 281 5.97 -24.78 13.91
C PHE A 281 7.07 -25.78 13.57
N LEU A 282 6.71 -26.83 12.82
CA LEU A 282 7.61 -27.91 12.45
C LEU A 282 8.02 -27.77 10.98
N ASP A 283 9.32 -27.77 10.75
CA ASP A 283 9.89 -27.61 9.43
C ASP A 283 9.84 -28.91 8.59
N PHE A 284 10.46 -28.92 7.42
CA PHE A 284 10.46 -30.09 6.54
C PHE A 284 11.23 -31.30 7.10
N ASP A 285 12.08 -31.10 8.11
CA ASP A 285 12.78 -32.17 8.81
C ASP A 285 12.00 -32.64 10.07
N GLY A 286 10.84 -32.03 10.34
CA GLY A 286 9.99 -32.31 11.49
C GLY A 286 10.49 -31.69 12.80
N LYS A 287 11.40 -30.72 12.73
CA LYS A 287 11.97 -30.04 13.91
C LYS A 287 11.31 -28.68 14.12
N PRO A 288 11.21 -28.19 15.37
CA PRO A 288 10.84 -26.81 15.62
C PRO A 288 11.75 -25.83 14.87
N THR A 289 11.17 -24.79 14.29
CA THR A 289 11.90 -23.81 13.45
C THR A 289 11.60 -22.38 13.86
N ASP A 290 12.56 -21.49 13.64
CA ASP A 290 12.44 -20.05 13.81
C ASP A 290 12.02 -19.34 12.50
N GLN A 291 11.92 -20.08 11.39
CA GLN A 291 11.53 -19.60 10.06
C GLN A 291 10.03 -19.79 9.82
N TYR A 292 9.22 -19.03 10.53
CA TYR A 292 7.78 -19.05 10.38
C TYR A 292 7.17 -17.65 10.55
N PHE A 293 5.92 -17.55 10.12
CA PHE A 293 5.02 -16.46 10.44
C PHE A 293 3.64 -17.05 10.70
N TYR A 294 2.86 -16.39 11.54
CA TYR A 294 1.43 -16.65 11.66
C TYR A 294 0.67 -15.40 12.06
N ARG A 295 -0.65 -15.41 11.85
CA ARG A 295 -1.58 -14.51 12.53
C ARG A 295 -2.97 -15.12 12.62
N PHE A 296 -3.70 -14.74 13.67
CA PHE A 296 -5.14 -14.94 13.79
C PHE A 296 -5.84 -13.61 13.53
N VAL A 297 -6.62 -13.48 12.47
CA VAL A 297 -7.39 -12.27 12.16
C VAL A 297 -8.83 -12.47 12.62
N SER A 298 -9.32 -11.63 13.53
CA SER A 298 -10.66 -11.79 14.10
C SER A 298 -11.75 -11.57 13.07
N HIS A 299 -12.74 -12.46 13.01
CA HIS A 299 -13.91 -12.25 12.16
C HIS A 299 -14.80 -11.09 12.65
N ALA A 300 -14.77 -10.81 13.96
CA ALA A 300 -15.65 -9.85 14.59
C ALA A 300 -15.12 -8.41 14.55
N GLN A 301 -13.80 -8.23 14.57
CA GLN A 301 -13.18 -6.91 14.75
C GLN A 301 -11.86 -6.78 13.96
N PRO A 302 -11.45 -5.56 13.56
CA PRO A 302 -10.21 -5.30 12.81
C PRO A 302 -8.96 -5.47 13.68
N LYS A 303 -8.74 -6.69 14.20
CA LYS A 303 -7.62 -7.05 15.09
C LYS A 303 -7.02 -8.39 14.68
N ALA A 304 -5.69 -8.45 14.67
CA ALA A 304 -4.93 -9.65 14.35
C ALA A 304 -3.98 -10.02 15.50
N PHE A 305 -3.93 -11.28 15.92
CA PHE A 305 -3.06 -11.75 16.99
C PHE A 305 -1.87 -12.51 16.42
N LEU A 306 -0.67 -12.04 16.73
CA LEU A 306 0.59 -12.65 16.32
C LEU A 306 1.70 -12.31 17.32
N ARG A 307 2.63 -13.24 17.48
CA ARG A 307 3.86 -13.14 18.27
C ARG A 307 4.96 -13.90 17.53
N TYR A 308 6.18 -13.76 18.03
CA TYR A 308 7.32 -14.49 17.52
C TYR A 308 8.12 -15.04 18.69
N ASP A 309 8.42 -16.32 18.62
CA ASP A 309 9.33 -17.03 19.52
C ASP A 309 10.31 -17.85 18.68
N PRO A 310 11.63 -17.62 18.82
CA PRO A 310 12.63 -18.32 18.00
C PRO A 310 12.73 -19.82 18.31
N SER A 311 12.09 -20.33 19.37
CA SER A 311 12.04 -21.78 19.62
C SER A 311 11.11 -22.54 18.67
N GLY A 312 10.24 -21.83 17.92
CA GLY A 312 9.23 -22.46 17.08
C GLY A 312 8.06 -23.05 17.86
N THR A 313 7.97 -22.81 19.17
CA THR A 313 6.83 -23.21 20.01
C THR A 313 6.43 -22.03 20.90
N LEU A 314 5.15 -21.70 20.94
CA LEU A 314 4.66 -20.60 21.77
C LEU A 314 3.20 -20.79 22.17
N THR A 315 2.81 -20.12 23.25
CA THR A 315 1.40 -19.99 23.65
C THR A 315 0.89 -18.62 23.25
N GLN A 316 -0.14 -18.59 22.41
CA GLN A 316 -0.84 -17.37 22.05
C GLN A 316 -2.15 -17.29 22.82
N ARG A 317 -2.29 -16.24 23.62
CA ARG A 317 -3.55 -15.91 24.31
C ARG A 317 -4.50 -15.22 23.33
N ILE A 318 -5.72 -15.74 23.14
CA ILE A 318 -6.69 -15.25 22.15
C ILE A 318 -8.09 -15.16 22.76
N PRO A 319 -8.84 -14.06 22.56
CA PRO A 319 -10.24 -13.98 22.94
C PRO A 319 -11.09 -15.07 22.29
N LYS A 320 -12.13 -15.50 22.97
CA LYS A 320 -13.12 -16.42 22.41
C LYS A 320 -13.73 -15.86 21.13
N GLY A 321 -13.85 -16.69 20.10
CA GLY A 321 -14.43 -16.29 18.82
C GLY A 321 -13.90 -17.08 17.63
N GLU A 322 -14.26 -16.61 16.44
CA GLU A 322 -13.83 -17.18 15.15
C GLU A 322 -12.79 -16.30 14.47
N TYR A 323 -11.79 -16.93 13.85
CA TYR A 323 -10.61 -16.30 13.30
C TYR A 323 -10.24 -16.85 11.94
N TYR A 324 -9.80 -15.96 11.05
CA TYR A 324 -9.04 -16.34 9.87
C TYR A 324 -7.59 -16.58 10.32
N TYR A 325 -7.14 -17.82 10.30
CA TYR A 325 -5.78 -18.18 10.65
C TYR A 325 -4.96 -18.38 9.38
N GLU A 326 -3.78 -17.76 9.33
CA GLU A 326 -2.78 -18.02 8.30
C GLU A 326 -1.41 -18.20 8.93
N ALA A 327 -0.60 -19.06 8.34
CA ALA A 327 0.79 -19.25 8.69
C ALA A 327 1.60 -19.70 7.47
N TYR A 328 2.90 -19.46 7.53
CA TYR A 328 3.85 -20.18 6.69
C TYR A 328 4.96 -20.77 7.53
N VAL A 329 5.52 -21.89 7.06
CA VAL A 329 6.66 -22.56 7.70
C VAL A 329 7.71 -22.89 6.64
N GLN A 330 8.99 -22.68 6.98
CA GLN A 330 10.14 -22.99 6.14
C GLN A 330 11.23 -23.73 6.95
N THR A 331 12.18 -24.34 6.24
CA THR A 331 13.43 -24.88 6.81
C THR A 331 14.58 -23.94 6.48
N THR A 332 15.38 -23.56 7.47
CA THR A 332 16.56 -22.72 7.29
C THR A 332 17.51 -23.31 6.24
N GLY A 333 17.88 -22.52 5.23
CA GLY A 333 18.82 -22.93 4.19
C GLY A 333 18.25 -23.90 3.14
N ARG A 334 16.97 -24.29 3.23
CA ARG A 334 16.28 -25.10 2.24
C ARG A 334 15.33 -24.23 1.42
N ARG A 335 15.33 -24.40 0.10
CA ARG A 335 14.33 -23.77 -0.77
C ARG A 335 12.99 -24.49 -0.56
N GLY A 336 11.99 -23.77 -0.06
CA GLY A 336 10.60 -24.22 0.01
C GLY A 336 9.84 -23.67 1.21
N LEU A 337 8.51 -23.59 1.08
CA LEU A 337 7.59 -23.06 2.09
C LEU A 337 6.27 -23.82 2.03
N THR A 338 5.69 -24.07 3.20
CA THR A 338 4.31 -24.55 3.30
C THR A 338 3.42 -23.46 3.84
N GLN A 339 2.43 -23.06 3.05
CA GLN A 339 1.36 -22.14 3.46
C GLN A 339 0.24 -22.94 4.15
N ILE A 340 -0.21 -22.46 5.30
CA ILE A 340 -1.27 -23.04 6.10
C ILE A 340 -2.34 -21.96 6.30
N VAL A 341 -3.59 -22.30 6.01
CA VAL A 341 -4.71 -21.40 6.16
C VAL A 341 -5.89 -22.16 6.76
N GLU A 342 -6.55 -21.56 7.74
CA GLU A 342 -7.84 -22.01 8.26
C GLU A 342 -8.84 -20.85 8.16
N PRO A 343 -9.81 -20.91 7.21
CA PRO A 343 -10.79 -19.87 7.02
C PRO A 343 -11.63 -19.51 8.26
N ALA A 344 -11.89 -20.47 9.15
CA ALA A 344 -12.77 -20.27 10.31
C ALA A 344 -12.26 -21.04 11.52
N PHE A 345 -11.08 -20.66 12.02
CA PHE A 345 -10.50 -21.23 13.23
C PHE A 345 -11.28 -20.77 14.47
N GLU A 346 -11.88 -21.71 15.20
CA GLU A 346 -12.64 -21.41 16.41
C GLU A 346 -11.76 -21.48 17.67
N VAL A 347 -11.83 -20.44 18.49
CA VAL A 347 -11.27 -20.41 19.85
C VAL A 347 -12.45 -20.41 20.82
N SER A 348 -12.75 -21.57 21.40
CA SER A 348 -13.80 -21.75 22.42
C SER A 348 -13.29 -22.35 23.74
N GLY A 349 -11.98 -22.64 23.81
CA GLY A 349 -11.29 -23.21 24.96
C GLY A 349 -9.79 -23.27 24.73
N ASN A 350 -9.03 -23.69 25.75
CA ASN A 350 -7.61 -23.95 25.60
C ASN A 350 -7.40 -25.05 24.53
N SER A 351 -6.49 -24.80 23.59
CA SER A 351 -6.31 -25.68 22.43
C SER A 351 -4.85 -25.74 21.99
N SER A 352 -4.55 -26.57 21.00
CA SER A 352 -3.22 -26.68 20.41
C SER A 352 -3.33 -26.86 18.91
N PHE A 353 -2.41 -26.24 18.15
CA PHE A 353 -2.38 -26.32 16.70
C PHE A 353 -0.95 -26.47 16.19
N VAL A 354 -0.71 -27.55 15.44
CA VAL A 354 0.61 -27.88 14.89
C VAL A 354 0.66 -27.43 13.43
N ASN A 355 1.56 -26.49 13.17
CA ASN A 355 1.91 -26.01 11.83
C ASN A 355 3.04 -26.88 11.28
N ASP A 356 2.68 -28.00 10.67
CA ASP A 356 3.65 -28.93 10.09
C ASP A 356 3.88 -28.63 8.60
N ALA A 357 5.12 -28.31 8.21
CA ALA A 357 5.46 -28.04 6.82
C ALA A 357 5.29 -29.28 5.93
N ARG A 358 5.37 -30.49 6.48
CA ARG A 358 5.41 -31.75 5.71
C ARG A 358 4.05 -32.19 5.18
N VAL A 359 2.95 -31.61 5.69
CA VAL A 359 1.58 -31.96 5.29
C VAL A 359 1.02 -31.10 4.15
N GLY A 360 1.85 -30.25 3.54
CA GLY A 360 1.47 -29.45 2.39
C GLY A 360 1.40 -30.27 1.10
N GLU A 361 0.46 -29.91 0.22
CA GLU A 361 0.38 -30.41 -1.15
C GLU A 361 0.91 -29.35 -2.12
N GLN A 362 1.68 -29.75 -3.14
CA GLN A 362 2.12 -28.80 -4.16
C GLN A 362 0.98 -28.51 -5.14
N PRO A 363 0.59 -27.24 -5.34
CA PRO A 363 -0.34 -26.87 -6.40
C PRO A 363 0.24 -27.18 -7.78
N GLY A 364 -0.63 -27.39 -8.76
CA GLY A 364 -0.15 -27.66 -10.11
C GLY A 364 -1.23 -27.72 -11.16
N PHE A 365 -0.77 -27.73 -12.42
CA PHE A 365 -1.60 -27.99 -13.58
C PHE A 365 -0.94 -29.05 -14.46
N THR A 366 -1.76 -29.91 -15.04
CA THR A 366 -1.35 -30.85 -16.10
C THR A 366 -2.26 -30.66 -17.31
N THR A 367 -1.69 -30.69 -18.50
CA THR A 367 -2.38 -30.44 -19.77
C THR A 367 -2.27 -31.65 -20.70
N GLU A 368 -2.91 -31.60 -21.87
CA GLU A 368 -2.76 -32.62 -22.91
C GLU A 368 -1.41 -32.53 -23.64
N GLN A 369 -0.65 -31.46 -23.42
CA GLN A 369 0.74 -31.30 -23.88
C GLN A 369 1.69 -31.77 -22.77
N PRO A 370 2.27 -32.98 -22.85
CA PRO A 370 3.04 -33.55 -21.75
C PRO A 370 4.33 -32.76 -21.43
N ASN A 371 4.83 -31.98 -22.38
CA ASN A 371 6.02 -31.16 -22.24
C ASN A 371 5.75 -29.77 -21.62
N ALA A 372 4.48 -29.37 -21.45
CA ALA A 372 4.15 -28.06 -20.90
C ALA A 372 4.61 -27.97 -19.43
N LYS A 373 5.42 -26.95 -19.12
CA LYS A 373 5.90 -26.63 -17.77
C LYS A 373 5.49 -25.22 -17.39
N ILE A 374 5.31 -24.99 -16.09
CA ILE A 374 4.96 -23.69 -15.53
C ILE A 374 6.14 -22.74 -15.67
N GLY A 375 5.92 -21.57 -16.29
CA GLY A 375 6.89 -20.49 -16.37
C GLY A 375 6.56 -19.29 -15.49
N SER A 376 5.30 -19.15 -15.07
CA SER A 376 4.87 -18.23 -14.02
C SER A 376 3.64 -18.78 -13.30
N ALA A 377 3.49 -18.45 -12.03
CA ALA A 377 2.40 -18.90 -11.18
C ALA A 377 1.97 -17.82 -10.18
N ASP A 378 0.72 -17.90 -9.74
CA ASP A 378 0.14 -17.08 -8.68
C ASP A 378 -0.67 -17.96 -7.72
N LEU A 379 -0.53 -17.71 -6.43
CA LEU A 379 -1.40 -18.25 -5.37
C LEU A 379 -2.10 -17.12 -4.66
N GLN A 380 -3.39 -17.28 -4.43
CA GLN A 380 -4.23 -16.30 -3.75
C GLN A 380 -5.04 -16.96 -2.64
N PHE A 381 -5.05 -16.31 -1.47
CA PHE A 381 -5.89 -16.63 -0.32
C PHE A 381 -6.59 -15.34 0.07
N GLY A 382 -7.90 -15.26 -0.12
CA GLY A 382 -8.70 -14.08 0.19
C GLY A 382 -9.74 -14.39 1.24
N MET A 383 -9.92 -13.50 2.21
CA MET A 383 -10.97 -13.56 3.23
C MET A 383 -11.68 -12.21 3.29
N ARG A 384 -13.00 -12.23 3.11
CA ARG A 384 -13.90 -11.08 3.23
C ARG A 384 -14.60 -11.09 4.58
N LEU A 385 -14.33 -10.08 5.39
CA LEU A 385 -14.94 -9.90 6.71
C LEU A 385 -15.85 -8.67 6.72
N LYS A 386 -16.73 -8.56 7.72
CA LYS A 386 -17.70 -7.45 7.81
C LYS A 386 -17.03 -6.08 7.90
N TRP A 387 -15.84 -6.02 8.50
CA TRP A 387 -15.08 -4.79 8.72
C TRP A 387 -13.99 -4.54 7.67
N GLY A 388 -13.71 -5.50 6.77
CA GLY A 388 -12.69 -5.38 5.74
C GLY A 388 -12.22 -6.71 5.15
N ASP A 389 -11.50 -6.65 4.03
CA ASP A 389 -10.90 -7.81 3.39
C ASP A 389 -9.45 -8.02 3.90
N THR A 390 -9.03 -9.27 4.04
CA THR A 390 -7.65 -9.68 4.39
C THR A 390 -7.23 -10.87 3.53
N GLY A 391 -5.94 -11.15 3.45
CA GLY A 391 -5.43 -12.29 2.70
C GLY A 391 -3.97 -12.17 2.31
N LEU A 392 -3.57 -13.06 1.40
CA LEU A 392 -2.22 -13.19 0.86
C LEU A 392 -2.30 -13.49 -0.64
N SER A 393 -1.44 -12.84 -1.44
CA SER A 393 -1.18 -13.21 -2.84
C SER A 393 0.32 -13.34 -3.05
N MET A 394 0.73 -14.38 -3.79
CA MET A 394 2.13 -14.71 -4.04
C MET A 394 2.36 -14.90 -5.53
N TYR A 395 3.22 -14.07 -6.12
CA TYR A 395 3.74 -14.25 -7.47
C TYR A 395 4.96 -15.15 -7.44
N LEU A 396 4.92 -16.24 -8.19
CA LEU A 396 5.90 -17.31 -8.19
C LEU A 396 6.40 -17.56 -9.62
N ARG A 397 7.64 -18.06 -9.75
CA ARG A 397 8.14 -18.58 -11.03
C ARG A 397 7.41 -19.88 -11.41
N ASP A 398 7.22 -20.74 -10.44
CA ASP A 398 6.55 -22.02 -10.52
C ASP A 398 6.06 -22.40 -9.11
N PHE A 399 5.32 -23.51 -8.99
CA PHE A 399 4.92 -24.01 -7.67
C PHE A 399 6.00 -24.89 -7.01
N GLU A 400 7.20 -25.03 -7.60
CA GLU A 400 8.22 -25.93 -7.07
C GLU A 400 8.72 -25.45 -5.70
N GLY A 401 8.57 -26.31 -4.69
CA GLY A 401 8.91 -25.99 -3.31
C GLY A 401 7.86 -25.14 -2.58
N PHE A 402 6.76 -24.74 -3.23
CA PHE A 402 5.64 -24.06 -2.58
C PHE A 402 4.51 -25.06 -2.35
N LEU A 403 4.27 -25.39 -1.09
CA LEU A 403 3.20 -26.29 -0.70
C LEU A 403 2.08 -25.52 -0.01
N VAL A 404 0.88 -26.06 -0.07
CA VAL A 404 -0.29 -25.53 0.63
C VAL A 404 -0.96 -26.67 1.37
N ARG A 405 -1.19 -26.52 2.66
CA ARG A 405 -1.94 -27.50 3.46
C ARG A 405 -3.44 -27.36 3.14
N PRO A 406 -4.14 -28.42 2.72
CA PRO A 406 -5.60 -28.41 2.64
C PRO A 406 -6.20 -28.00 3.99
N ALA A 407 -7.14 -27.05 3.96
CA ALA A 407 -7.71 -26.50 5.17
C ALA A 407 -8.70 -27.50 5.79
N THR A 408 -8.87 -27.43 7.11
CA THR A 408 -9.82 -28.27 7.86
C THR A 408 -11.12 -27.53 8.19
N THR A 409 -11.10 -26.20 8.07
CA THR A 409 -12.23 -25.30 8.24
C THR A 409 -12.68 -24.72 6.89
N SER A 410 -13.86 -24.09 6.87
CA SER A 410 -14.42 -23.48 5.66
C SER A 410 -15.24 -22.24 6.00
N ALA A 411 -15.20 -21.24 5.13
CA ALA A 411 -16.03 -20.04 5.19
C ALA A 411 -16.67 -19.75 3.81
N PRO A 412 -17.73 -20.48 3.42
CA PRO A 412 -18.35 -20.34 2.10
C PRO A 412 -18.75 -18.90 1.77
N GLY A 413 -18.34 -18.42 0.59
CA GLY A 413 -18.64 -17.07 0.11
C GLY A 413 -17.87 -15.93 0.80
N ALA A 414 -17.16 -16.21 1.89
CA ALA A 414 -16.25 -15.27 2.55
C ALA A 414 -14.79 -15.55 2.21
N PHE A 415 -14.41 -16.82 2.04
CA PHE A 415 -13.05 -17.22 1.70
C PHE A 415 -12.93 -17.68 0.24
N THR A 416 -11.83 -17.31 -0.42
CA THR A 416 -11.46 -17.78 -1.75
C THR A 416 -10.01 -18.27 -1.76
N TYR A 417 -9.81 -19.50 -2.22
CA TYR A 417 -8.52 -20.03 -2.66
C TYR A 417 -8.41 -19.89 -4.18
N GLY A 418 -7.26 -19.39 -4.67
CA GLY A 418 -6.96 -19.28 -6.09
C GLY A 418 -5.57 -19.81 -6.41
N GLN A 419 -5.44 -20.55 -7.51
CA GLN A 419 -4.16 -20.85 -8.14
C GLN A 419 -4.24 -20.53 -9.64
N SER A 420 -3.23 -19.85 -10.15
CA SER A 420 -3.13 -19.55 -11.59
C SER A 420 -1.72 -19.83 -12.09
N ALA A 421 -1.59 -20.21 -13.35
CA ALA A 421 -0.30 -20.46 -13.96
C ALA A 421 -0.30 -20.18 -15.46
N VAL A 422 0.87 -19.78 -15.98
CA VAL A 422 1.18 -19.75 -17.40
C VAL A 422 2.16 -20.87 -17.71
N LEU A 423 1.79 -21.79 -18.61
CA LEU A 423 2.63 -22.92 -19.01
C LEU A 423 3.07 -22.80 -20.47
N ALA A 424 4.29 -23.23 -20.75
CA ALA A 424 4.87 -23.28 -22.08
C ALA A 424 5.79 -24.52 -22.22
N GLU A 425 6.20 -24.82 -23.44
CA GLU A 425 7.24 -25.81 -23.73
C GLU A 425 8.63 -25.25 -23.35
N PRO A 426 9.41 -25.93 -22.48
CA PRO A 426 10.73 -25.47 -22.09
C PRO A 426 11.76 -25.64 -23.21
N ASP A 427 12.74 -24.75 -23.26
CA ASP A 427 13.82 -24.76 -24.28
C ASP A 427 15.05 -25.59 -23.88
N GLY A 428 15.04 -26.20 -22.68
CA GLY A 428 16.15 -26.97 -22.13
C GLY A 428 17.26 -26.15 -21.46
N SER A 429 17.22 -24.81 -21.55
CA SER A 429 18.15 -23.86 -20.92
C SER A 429 17.59 -23.22 -19.64
N GLY A 430 16.42 -23.68 -19.18
CA GLY A 430 15.70 -23.12 -18.04
C GLY A 430 14.73 -21.99 -18.40
N GLY A 431 14.53 -21.72 -19.70
CA GLY A 431 13.56 -20.78 -20.24
C GLY A 431 12.51 -21.46 -21.13
N PHE A 432 11.78 -20.63 -21.88
CA PHE A 432 10.69 -21.04 -22.78
C PHE A 432 10.84 -20.39 -24.16
N ALA A 433 12.09 -20.19 -24.61
CA ALA A 433 12.35 -19.65 -25.93
C ALA A 433 11.92 -20.62 -27.04
N GLY A 434 11.24 -20.10 -28.06
CA GLY A 434 10.74 -20.88 -29.20
C GLY A 434 9.49 -21.71 -28.88
N SER A 435 8.85 -21.51 -27.73
CA SER A 435 7.67 -22.28 -27.37
C SER A 435 6.52 -22.07 -28.37
N PRO A 436 5.90 -23.15 -28.91
CA PRO A 436 4.83 -23.01 -29.89
C PRO A 436 3.47 -22.71 -29.27
N TYR A 437 3.34 -22.77 -27.94
CA TYR A 437 2.09 -22.55 -27.23
C TYR A 437 2.24 -21.92 -25.85
N LEU A 438 1.15 -21.32 -25.37
CA LEU A 438 0.95 -20.92 -23.97
C LEU A 438 -0.37 -21.46 -23.43
N TYR A 439 -0.38 -21.86 -22.16
CA TYR A 439 -1.58 -22.18 -21.41
C TYR A 439 -1.76 -21.19 -20.26
N HIS A 440 -2.87 -20.46 -20.23
CA HIS A 440 -3.27 -19.55 -19.17
C HIS A 440 -4.39 -20.21 -18.37
N LEU A 441 -4.00 -20.81 -17.24
CA LEU A 441 -4.87 -21.65 -16.44
C LEU A 441 -5.13 -21.01 -15.09
N THR A 442 -6.38 -21.01 -14.66
CA THR A 442 -6.75 -20.63 -13.30
C THR A 442 -7.74 -21.62 -12.70
N PHE A 443 -7.68 -21.77 -11.39
CA PHE A 443 -8.64 -22.52 -10.59
C PHE A 443 -8.93 -21.72 -9.30
N GLN A 444 -10.22 -21.58 -8.98
CA GLN A 444 -10.69 -20.91 -7.77
C GLN A 444 -11.65 -21.82 -6.99
N HIS A 445 -11.64 -21.69 -5.66
CA HIS A 445 -12.54 -22.40 -4.75
C HIS A 445 -13.02 -21.47 -3.61
N ASP A 446 -14.33 -21.25 -3.53
CA ASP A 446 -14.95 -20.18 -2.71
C ASP A 446 -15.47 -20.65 -1.34
N SER A 447 -14.63 -21.37 -0.59
CA SER A 447 -14.98 -21.77 0.78
C SER A 447 -13.81 -22.23 1.62
N THR A 448 -12.86 -22.96 1.03
CA THR A 448 -11.76 -23.61 1.75
C THR A 448 -10.56 -23.80 0.84
N VAL A 449 -9.42 -24.23 1.38
CA VAL A 449 -8.33 -24.77 0.56
C VAL A 449 -8.63 -26.24 0.31
N PRO A 450 -8.94 -26.65 -0.94
CA PRO A 450 -9.34 -28.02 -1.23
C PRO A 450 -8.17 -29.01 -1.14
N LYS A 451 -8.50 -30.31 -1.06
CA LYS A 451 -7.52 -31.39 -1.30
C LYS A 451 -7.29 -31.58 -2.79
N GLY A 452 -6.14 -32.13 -3.18
CA GLY A 452 -5.83 -32.45 -4.57
C GLY A 452 -5.60 -31.20 -5.40
N LEU A 453 -4.52 -30.47 -5.10
CA LEU A 453 -4.21 -29.17 -5.71
C LEU A 453 -3.65 -29.24 -7.14
N VAL A 454 -3.40 -30.46 -7.66
CA VAL A 454 -2.99 -30.67 -9.06
C VAL A 454 -4.23 -30.79 -9.95
N ARG A 455 -4.40 -29.83 -10.86
CA ARG A 455 -5.54 -29.75 -11.77
C ARG A 455 -5.20 -30.32 -13.14
N LYS A 456 -5.91 -31.36 -13.56
CA LYS A 456 -5.85 -31.86 -14.94
C LYS A 456 -6.81 -31.07 -15.83
N VAL A 457 -6.30 -30.53 -16.93
CA VAL A 457 -7.04 -29.68 -17.85
C VAL A 457 -6.97 -30.26 -19.25
N SER A 458 -8.11 -30.28 -19.96
CA SER A 458 -8.23 -30.76 -21.33
C SER A 458 -8.31 -29.57 -22.29
N ASP A 459 -7.64 -29.62 -23.43
CA ASP A 459 -7.61 -28.51 -24.40
C ASP A 459 -9.02 -28.14 -24.89
N ARG A 460 -9.93 -29.12 -24.99
CA ARG A 460 -11.34 -28.91 -25.38
C ARG A 460 -12.14 -28.05 -24.39
N SER A 461 -11.64 -27.89 -23.17
CA SER A 461 -12.24 -27.07 -22.12
C SER A 461 -11.67 -25.65 -22.06
N LEU A 462 -10.78 -25.31 -22.99
CA LEU A 462 -10.08 -24.02 -23.05
C LEU A 462 -10.48 -23.23 -24.30
N ALA A 463 -10.54 -21.90 -24.15
CA ALA A 463 -10.68 -21.01 -25.28
C ALA A 463 -9.35 -20.91 -26.03
N VAL A 464 -9.37 -20.95 -27.36
CA VAL A 464 -8.17 -20.87 -28.19
C VAL A 464 -7.99 -19.45 -28.70
N VAL A 465 -6.80 -18.91 -28.53
CA VAL A 465 -6.38 -17.60 -29.02
C VAL A 465 -5.14 -17.77 -29.91
N HIS A 466 -5.12 -17.13 -31.06
CA HIS A 466 -3.95 -17.05 -31.92
C HIS A 466 -3.35 -15.65 -31.79
N SER A 467 -2.23 -15.54 -31.09
CA SER A 467 -1.52 -14.28 -30.94
C SER A 467 -0.52 -14.09 -32.07
N GLU A 468 -0.59 -12.93 -32.72
CA GLU A 468 0.36 -12.48 -33.72
C GLU A 468 1.04 -11.20 -33.22
N VAL A 469 2.33 -11.29 -32.91
CA VAL A 469 3.15 -10.15 -32.50
C VAL A 469 3.91 -9.64 -33.71
N ALA A 470 3.61 -8.41 -34.12
CA ALA A 470 4.32 -7.75 -35.20
C ALA A 470 5.69 -7.22 -34.75
N SER A 471 6.60 -7.06 -35.70
CA SER A 471 7.90 -6.43 -35.47
C SER A 471 7.82 -4.92 -35.71
N HIS A 472 8.45 -4.13 -34.84
CA HIS A 472 8.74 -2.71 -35.12
C HIS A 472 10.21 -2.35 -34.87
N THR A 473 11.01 -3.32 -34.41
CA THR A 473 12.46 -3.24 -34.21
C THR A 473 13.12 -4.41 -34.93
N LYS A 474 14.09 -4.12 -35.79
CA LYS A 474 14.74 -5.15 -36.62
C LYS A 474 15.60 -6.08 -35.76
N GLY A 475 15.39 -7.39 -35.89
CA GLY A 475 16.18 -8.39 -35.16
C GLY A 475 15.83 -8.55 -33.68
N ALA A 476 14.75 -7.91 -33.21
CA ALA A 476 14.28 -8.02 -31.84
C ALA A 476 13.63 -9.39 -31.55
N THR A 477 13.49 -9.68 -30.26
CA THR A 477 12.66 -10.77 -29.75
C THR A 477 11.46 -10.22 -28.99
N ALA A 478 10.37 -10.96 -28.92
CA ALA A 478 9.25 -10.67 -28.04
C ALA A 478 9.15 -11.73 -26.95
N GLU A 479 8.80 -11.30 -25.75
CA GLU A 479 8.38 -12.13 -24.63
C GLU A 479 6.89 -11.90 -24.36
N ARG A 480 6.11 -12.98 -24.42
CA ARG A 480 4.66 -13.00 -24.23
C ARG A 480 4.36 -13.46 -22.80
N ASP A 481 3.65 -12.61 -22.04
CA ASP A 481 3.25 -12.86 -20.64
C ASP A 481 4.37 -13.31 -19.70
N GLY A 482 5.59 -12.81 -19.93
CA GLY A 482 6.74 -13.12 -19.09
C GLY A 482 7.26 -14.55 -19.23
N VAL A 483 6.76 -15.33 -20.21
CA VAL A 483 7.06 -16.76 -20.35
C VAL A 483 7.61 -17.08 -21.74
N ALA A 484 6.76 -17.13 -22.78
CA ALA A 484 7.21 -17.58 -24.10
C ALA A 484 7.98 -16.47 -24.81
N ARG A 485 9.20 -16.77 -25.27
CA ARG A 485 10.07 -15.81 -25.98
C ARG A 485 10.36 -16.28 -27.40
N GLY A 486 10.43 -15.37 -28.37
CA GLY A 486 10.80 -15.71 -29.74
C GLY A 486 11.17 -14.50 -30.58
N ALA A 487 11.80 -14.72 -31.74
CA ALA A 487 12.07 -13.65 -32.70
C ALA A 487 10.76 -13.05 -33.20
N VAL A 488 10.70 -11.71 -33.34
CA VAL A 488 9.57 -11.07 -34.01
C VAL A 488 9.80 -11.00 -35.52
N PRO A 489 8.76 -11.19 -36.35
CA PRO A 489 7.36 -11.42 -35.98
C PRO A 489 7.11 -12.80 -35.35
N LEU A 490 6.34 -12.85 -34.26
CA LEU A 490 6.05 -14.06 -33.49
C LEU A 490 4.58 -14.46 -33.66
N LYS A 491 4.34 -15.76 -33.86
CA LYS A 491 2.99 -16.35 -33.80
C LYS A 491 2.96 -17.43 -32.73
N ILE A 492 1.96 -17.38 -31.86
CA ILE A 492 1.82 -18.36 -30.78
C ILE A 492 0.35 -18.74 -30.59
N LYS A 493 0.10 -20.03 -30.34
CA LYS A 493 -1.23 -20.55 -30.01
C LYS A 493 -1.39 -20.55 -28.50
N GLU A 494 -2.41 -19.88 -28.00
CA GLU A 494 -2.65 -19.73 -26.58
C GLU A 494 -3.98 -20.40 -26.19
N PHE A 495 -4.02 -20.98 -25.00
CA PHE A 495 -5.18 -21.63 -24.42
C PHE A 495 -5.55 -20.95 -23.10
N TYR A 496 -6.80 -20.55 -22.94
CA TYR A 496 -7.27 -19.81 -21.77
C TYR A 496 -8.40 -20.53 -21.05
N THR A 497 -8.37 -20.52 -19.71
CA THR A 497 -9.58 -20.82 -18.93
C THR A 497 -10.69 -19.84 -19.36
N PRO A 498 -11.84 -20.33 -19.84
CA PRO A 498 -12.87 -19.48 -20.45
C PRO A 498 -13.64 -18.68 -19.40
N ASN A 499 -14.23 -17.56 -19.81
CA ASN A 499 -15.06 -16.65 -18.98
C ASN A 499 -14.34 -16.05 -17.76
N THR A 500 -13.02 -16.19 -17.68
CA THR A 500 -12.17 -15.53 -16.69
C THR A 500 -11.59 -14.24 -17.28
N PRO A 501 -11.50 -13.14 -16.51
CA PRO A 501 -10.74 -11.96 -16.92
C PRO A 501 -9.23 -12.24 -16.91
N TRP A 502 -8.60 -12.11 -18.08
CA TRP A 502 -7.17 -12.30 -18.28
C TRP A 502 -6.51 -10.98 -18.68
N TYR A 503 -5.36 -10.71 -18.07
CA TYR A 503 -4.44 -9.67 -18.51
C TYR A 503 -3.43 -10.29 -19.46
N GLY A 504 -2.98 -9.52 -20.45
CA GLY A 504 -1.95 -9.94 -21.39
C GLY A 504 -0.91 -8.85 -21.56
N SER A 505 0.31 -9.24 -21.88
CA SER A 505 1.46 -8.37 -22.12
C SER A 505 2.42 -8.94 -23.16
N VAL A 506 3.10 -8.03 -23.84
CA VAL A 506 4.23 -8.33 -24.74
C VAL A 506 5.37 -7.37 -24.40
N LEU A 507 6.56 -7.91 -24.19
CA LEU A 507 7.81 -7.16 -24.07
C LEU A 507 8.63 -7.38 -25.34
N GLU A 508 8.96 -6.32 -26.09
CA GLU A 508 9.92 -6.41 -27.19
C GLU A 508 11.32 -6.06 -26.68
N LEU A 509 12.28 -6.94 -26.93
CA LEU A 509 13.64 -6.92 -26.41
C LEU A 509 14.64 -6.84 -27.57
N ASP A 510 15.57 -5.89 -27.51
CA ASP A 510 16.70 -5.79 -28.44
C ASP A 510 17.90 -6.58 -27.89
N ASN A 511 18.29 -7.64 -28.59
CA ASN A 511 19.36 -8.54 -28.16
C ASN A 511 20.77 -7.95 -28.27
N GLY A 512 20.92 -6.76 -28.89
CA GLY A 512 22.19 -6.04 -29.00
C GLY A 512 22.46 -5.02 -27.89
N GLU A 513 21.51 -4.79 -26.98
CA GLU A 513 21.56 -3.72 -25.97
C GLU A 513 21.96 -4.23 -24.56
N PRO A 514 22.68 -3.43 -23.76
CA PRO A 514 22.95 -3.75 -22.36
C PRO A 514 21.66 -3.79 -21.53
N PHE A 515 21.71 -4.51 -20.40
CA PHE A 515 20.54 -4.73 -19.56
C PHE A 515 20.01 -3.41 -18.94
N PRO A 516 18.67 -3.19 -18.91
CA PRO A 516 17.63 -4.05 -19.47
C PRO A 516 17.48 -3.86 -20.99
N PRO A 517 17.41 -4.94 -21.79
CA PRO A 517 17.29 -4.87 -23.26
C PRO A 517 15.89 -4.46 -23.76
N LEU A 518 15.05 -3.88 -22.88
CA LEU A 518 13.65 -3.60 -23.17
C LEU A 518 13.51 -2.42 -24.15
N THR A 519 12.87 -2.69 -25.29
CA THR A 519 12.59 -1.70 -26.32
C THR A 519 11.16 -1.18 -26.23
N SER A 520 10.18 -2.06 -26.02
CA SER A 520 8.79 -1.66 -25.82
C SER A 520 8.03 -2.66 -24.97
N GLN A 521 6.96 -2.18 -24.33
CA GLN A 521 6.03 -3.01 -23.59
C GLN A 521 4.61 -2.65 -23.99
N GLN A 522 3.82 -3.65 -24.36
CA GLN A 522 2.38 -3.55 -24.50
C GLN A 522 1.71 -4.37 -23.41
N SER A 523 0.55 -3.91 -22.98
CA SER A 523 -0.31 -4.59 -22.03
C SER A 523 -1.76 -4.36 -22.40
N ALA A 524 -2.63 -5.30 -22.03
CA ALA A 524 -4.06 -5.22 -22.29
C ALA A 524 -4.85 -4.98 -21.00
N THR A 525 -5.95 -4.24 -21.12
CA THR A 525 -7.02 -4.30 -20.11
C THR A 525 -7.58 -5.72 -20.02
N PRO A 526 -8.17 -6.12 -18.88
CA PRO A 526 -8.63 -7.49 -18.70
C PRO A 526 -9.69 -7.88 -19.74
N ARG A 527 -9.55 -9.07 -20.31
CA ARG A 527 -10.43 -9.63 -21.36
C ARG A 527 -10.84 -11.04 -21.01
N SER A 528 -12.03 -11.45 -21.44
CA SER A 528 -12.51 -12.82 -21.25
C SER A 528 -12.75 -13.50 -22.58
N PHE A 529 -12.21 -14.71 -22.71
CA PHE A 529 -12.37 -15.53 -23.90
C PHE A 529 -13.46 -16.57 -23.67
N LYS A 530 -14.21 -16.90 -24.72
CA LYS A 530 -15.28 -17.89 -24.67
C LYS A 530 -14.85 -19.16 -25.38
N LEU A 531 -15.42 -20.29 -24.95
CA LEU A 531 -15.32 -21.54 -25.71
C LEU A 531 -15.93 -21.38 -27.09
N GLY A 532 -15.34 -22.06 -28.07
CA GLY A 532 -15.84 -22.08 -29.44
C GLY A 532 -14.77 -21.67 -30.45
N ARG A 533 -15.13 -20.77 -31.37
CA ARG A 533 -14.25 -20.38 -32.48
C ARG A 533 -12.99 -19.67 -31.96
N PRO A 534 -11.79 -20.06 -32.43
CA PRO A 534 -10.56 -19.36 -32.09
C PRO A 534 -10.65 -17.88 -32.45
N VAL A 535 -10.04 -17.03 -31.62
CA VAL A 535 -9.91 -15.60 -31.88
C VAL A 535 -8.46 -15.25 -32.19
N THR A 536 -8.22 -14.23 -33.01
CA THR A 536 -6.87 -13.72 -33.26
C THR A 536 -6.65 -12.46 -32.45
N GLU A 537 -5.59 -12.44 -31.65
CA GLU A 537 -5.09 -11.23 -31.02
C GLU A 537 -3.84 -10.73 -31.76
N ARG A 538 -3.77 -9.42 -31.96
CA ARG A 538 -2.64 -8.79 -32.63
C ARG A 538 -1.96 -7.85 -31.65
N TRP A 539 -0.65 -7.99 -31.54
CA TRP A 539 0.20 -7.21 -30.65
C TRP A 539 1.27 -6.47 -31.46
N ASN A 540 1.74 -5.35 -30.94
CA ASN A 540 2.76 -4.50 -31.58
C ASN A 540 2.37 -4.06 -33.00
N GLN A 541 1.06 -3.99 -33.27
CA GLN A 541 0.54 -3.49 -34.53
C GLN A 541 0.50 -1.97 -34.50
N ALA A 542 1.18 -1.35 -35.46
CA ALA A 542 1.08 0.07 -35.70
C ALA A 542 -0.37 0.42 -36.09
N VAL A 543 -0.89 1.59 -35.75
CA VAL A 543 -0.18 2.82 -35.37
C VAL A 543 0.00 2.96 -33.85
N PHE A 544 1.23 3.16 -33.39
CA PHE A 544 1.52 3.45 -31.98
C PHE A 544 1.20 4.90 -31.65
N GLY A 545 0.48 5.14 -30.55
CA GLY A 545 0.01 6.47 -30.15
C GLY A 545 -0.47 6.54 -28.69
N PRO A 546 -0.86 7.73 -28.20
CA PRO A 546 -1.56 7.90 -26.93
C PRO A 546 -2.85 7.07 -26.89
N ALA A 547 -3.10 6.31 -25.82
CA ALA A 547 -4.33 5.54 -25.64
C ALA A 547 -4.90 5.67 -24.23
N PHE A 548 -6.21 5.56 -24.11
CA PHE A 548 -6.91 5.61 -22.82
C PHE A 548 -7.91 4.45 -22.69
N PRO A 549 -7.45 3.18 -22.73
CA PRO A 549 -8.35 2.06 -22.51
C PRO A 549 -8.87 2.13 -21.06
N LYS A 550 -10.16 1.82 -20.87
CA LYS A 550 -10.83 1.93 -19.57
C LYS A 550 -10.33 0.86 -18.61
N PHE A 551 -9.92 1.27 -17.41
CA PHE A 551 -9.55 0.36 -16.31
C PHE A 551 -10.71 0.25 -15.30
N PRO A 552 -11.36 -0.91 -15.12
CA PRO A 552 -12.60 -1.02 -14.35
C PRO A 552 -12.53 -0.51 -12.90
N LEU A 553 -11.38 -0.66 -12.23
CA LEU A 553 -11.22 -0.32 -10.81
C LEU A 553 -10.52 1.04 -10.56
N ARG A 554 -10.04 1.70 -11.62
CA ARG A 554 -9.25 2.97 -11.54
C ARG A 554 -9.56 3.82 -12.78
N LEU A 555 -10.67 4.55 -12.75
CA LEU A 555 -11.09 5.40 -13.88
C LEU A 555 -10.11 6.55 -14.15
N ASP A 556 -9.38 6.99 -13.14
CA ASP A 556 -8.36 8.04 -13.19
C ASP A 556 -6.97 7.53 -13.56
N ARG A 557 -6.83 6.24 -13.92
CA ARG A 557 -5.55 5.53 -14.13
C ARG A 557 -4.52 6.35 -14.93
N TRP A 558 -4.95 7.02 -15.99
CA TRP A 558 -4.06 7.74 -16.91
C TRP A 558 -3.91 9.21 -16.53
N ALA A 559 -4.99 9.85 -16.06
CA ALA A 559 -4.97 11.25 -15.69
C ALA A 559 -6.10 11.57 -14.71
N GLY A 560 -5.76 12.18 -13.56
CA GLY A 560 -6.71 12.52 -12.52
C GLY A 560 -6.24 13.67 -11.63
N ARG A 561 -7.18 14.21 -10.84
CA ARG A 561 -6.92 15.24 -9.82
C ARG A 561 -7.52 14.81 -8.48
N GLY A 562 -6.70 14.79 -7.42
CA GLY A 562 -7.17 14.60 -6.03
C GLY A 562 -6.87 15.85 -5.23
N GLY A 563 -7.89 16.48 -4.63
CA GLY A 563 -7.78 17.81 -4.03
C GLY A 563 -7.17 18.80 -5.03
N ASP A 564 -6.01 19.32 -4.66
CA ASP A 564 -5.23 20.31 -5.42
C ASP A 564 -3.97 19.72 -6.06
N GLN A 565 -4.01 18.42 -6.37
CA GLN A 565 -2.88 17.71 -6.99
C GLN A 565 -3.32 17.01 -8.27
N ILE A 566 -2.68 17.36 -9.40
CA ILE A 566 -2.85 16.68 -10.68
C ILE A 566 -1.80 15.57 -10.81
N SER A 567 -2.25 14.39 -11.23
CA SER A 567 -1.44 13.20 -11.51
C SER A 567 -1.75 12.70 -12.93
N ILE A 568 -0.73 12.62 -13.78
CA ILE A 568 -0.84 12.22 -15.19
C ILE A 568 0.27 11.21 -15.49
N SER A 569 -0.09 10.11 -16.14
CA SER A 569 0.80 9.05 -16.60
C SER A 569 0.20 8.42 -17.86
N LEU A 570 0.54 8.94 -19.04
CA LEU A 570 -0.06 8.57 -20.32
C LEU A 570 0.74 7.45 -21.02
N PRO A 571 0.08 6.42 -21.57
CA PRO A 571 0.74 5.45 -22.44
C PRO A 571 0.90 6.07 -23.83
N MET A 572 2.08 6.61 -24.13
CA MET A 572 2.35 7.34 -25.36
C MET A 572 2.57 6.44 -26.58
N PHE A 573 2.89 5.16 -26.39
CA PHE A 573 3.21 4.20 -27.46
C PHE A 573 2.35 2.95 -27.37
N ALA A 574 1.05 3.11 -27.16
CA ALA A 574 0.11 1.99 -27.22
C ALA A 574 -0.14 1.56 -28.68
N ASP A 575 -0.10 0.27 -28.96
CA ASP A 575 -0.43 -0.31 -30.27
C ASP A 575 -1.90 -0.04 -30.66
N GLN A 576 -2.28 -0.28 -31.93
CA GLN A 576 -3.59 0.16 -32.46
C GLN A 576 -4.84 -0.43 -31.76
N SER A 577 -4.68 -1.46 -30.93
CA SER A 577 -5.79 -2.10 -30.22
C SER A 577 -6.51 -1.13 -29.29
N ALA A 578 -7.84 -1.26 -29.20
CA ALA A 578 -8.67 -0.43 -28.33
C ALA A 578 -8.52 -0.78 -26.84
N THR A 579 -7.97 -1.95 -26.53
CA THR A 579 -7.80 -2.46 -25.16
C THR A 579 -6.34 -2.43 -24.71
N HIS A 580 -5.41 -2.09 -25.59
CA HIS A 580 -3.99 -2.09 -25.26
C HIS A 580 -3.51 -0.71 -24.81
N PHE A 581 -2.47 -0.73 -23.99
CA PHE A 581 -1.69 0.42 -23.58
C PHE A 581 -0.23 0.00 -23.52
N GLY A 582 0.68 0.94 -23.77
CA GLY A 582 2.09 0.59 -23.84
C GLY A 582 3.04 1.76 -23.75
N THR A 583 4.29 1.41 -23.51
CA THR A 583 5.42 2.33 -23.44
C THR A 583 6.54 1.83 -24.34
N SER A 584 7.50 2.72 -24.62
CA SER A 584 8.69 2.38 -25.37
C SER A 584 9.91 2.99 -24.68
N LYS A 585 11.09 2.39 -24.88
CA LYS A 585 12.36 3.08 -24.76
C LYS A 585 12.31 4.32 -25.66
N ILE A 586 12.82 5.43 -25.16
CA ILE A 586 12.77 6.74 -25.81
C ILE A 586 14.18 7.35 -25.85
N SER A 587 14.49 8.11 -26.91
CA SER A 587 15.70 8.92 -27.00
C SER A 587 15.54 10.25 -26.26
N ARG A 588 14.34 10.84 -26.32
CA ARG A 588 13.94 12.02 -25.54
C ARG A 588 12.45 12.03 -25.29
N ALA A 589 12.04 12.71 -24.23
CA ALA A 589 10.67 13.11 -24.02
C ALA A 589 10.59 14.45 -23.30
N ARG A 590 9.42 15.08 -23.43
CA ARG A 590 9.09 16.32 -22.75
C ARG A 590 7.59 16.37 -22.52
N THR A 591 7.18 16.55 -21.27
CA THR A 591 5.77 16.73 -20.90
C THR A 591 5.63 18.03 -20.11
N VAL A 592 4.71 18.89 -20.52
CA VAL A 592 4.52 20.22 -19.91
C VAL A 592 3.04 20.47 -19.67
N LEU A 593 2.70 20.81 -18.43
CA LEU A 593 1.37 21.27 -18.05
C LEU A 593 1.36 22.79 -17.97
N TYR A 594 0.43 23.41 -18.70
CA TYR A 594 0.20 24.85 -18.73
C TYR A 594 -1.14 25.21 -18.11
N ARG A 595 -1.19 26.38 -17.48
CA ARG A 595 -2.42 27.09 -17.10
C ARG A 595 -2.41 28.42 -17.86
N GLY A 596 -3.32 28.56 -18.84
CA GLY A 596 -3.18 29.61 -19.85
C GLY A 596 -1.83 29.46 -20.58
N ASP A 597 -1.04 30.54 -20.61
CA ASP A 597 0.30 30.56 -21.20
C ASP A 597 1.43 30.27 -20.19
N THR A 598 1.09 30.07 -18.91
CA THR A 598 2.08 29.85 -17.84
C THR A 598 2.36 28.36 -17.66
N VAL A 599 3.64 28.00 -17.61
CA VAL A 599 4.09 26.64 -17.26
C VAL A 599 3.83 26.40 -15.78
N VAL A 600 3.02 25.38 -15.47
CA VAL A 600 2.74 24.92 -14.11
C VAL A 600 3.77 23.88 -13.68
N SER A 601 4.11 22.96 -14.57
CA SER A 601 5.04 21.88 -14.32
C SER A 601 5.61 21.34 -15.63
N GLU A 602 6.86 20.91 -15.59
CA GLU A 602 7.56 20.28 -16.71
C GLU A 602 8.26 19.01 -16.22
N SER A 603 8.27 17.99 -17.06
CA SER A 603 8.82 16.67 -16.79
C SER A 603 9.59 16.18 -18.01
N PRO A 604 10.79 15.61 -17.82
CA PRO A 604 11.58 15.01 -18.91
C PRO A 604 11.08 13.61 -19.31
N TYR A 605 10.02 13.11 -18.68
CA TYR A 605 9.47 11.79 -18.94
C TYR A 605 8.31 11.84 -19.93
N GLN A 606 8.09 10.74 -20.66
CA GLN A 606 6.97 10.59 -21.61
C GLN A 606 5.62 10.58 -20.87
N GLY A 607 4.79 11.58 -21.11
CA GLY A 607 3.41 11.63 -20.61
C GLY A 607 3.26 11.63 -19.09
N TYR A 608 4.24 12.11 -18.31
CA TYR A 608 4.19 12.08 -16.84
C TYR A 608 4.20 13.47 -16.22
N ILE A 609 3.24 13.76 -15.34
CA ILE A 609 3.19 14.97 -14.49
C ILE A 609 2.63 14.57 -13.11
N TYR A 610 3.26 15.06 -12.05
CA TYR A 610 2.71 15.00 -10.70
C TYR A 610 3.02 16.32 -10.00
N THR A 611 2.00 17.17 -9.83
CA THR A 611 2.21 18.54 -9.37
C THR A 611 1.01 19.08 -8.60
N PRO A 612 1.23 19.89 -7.54
CA PRO A 612 0.15 20.71 -6.99
C PRO A 612 -0.32 21.74 -8.01
N VAL A 613 -1.60 22.08 -7.97
CA VAL A 613 -2.26 23.10 -8.80
C VAL A 613 -3.28 23.90 -7.98
N PRO A 614 -3.60 25.16 -8.32
CA PRO A 614 -4.58 25.94 -7.58
C PRO A 614 -5.99 25.34 -7.60
N ALA A 615 -6.75 25.54 -6.52
CA ALA A 615 -8.13 25.04 -6.34
C ALA A 615 -9.12 25.49 -7.42
N GLU A 616 -8.90 26.67 -8.00
CA GLU A 616 -9.77 27.28 -9.00
C GLU A 616 -10.02 26.38 -10.22
N ARG A 617 -11.27 26.38 -10.68
CA ARG A 617 -11.65 25.69 -11.92
C ARG A 617 -11.24 26.52 -13.13
N THR A 618 -10.25 26.04 -13.88
CA THR A 618 -9.63 26.76 -15.00
C THR A 618 -9.31 25.84 -16.16
N ALA A 619 -9.07 26.42 -17.34
CA ALA A 619 -8.52 25.72 -18.48
C ALA A 619 -7.04 25.39 -18.27
N TYR A 620 -6.65 24.19 -18.68
CA TYR A 620 -5.29 23.69 -18.73
C TYR A 620 -4.96 23.23 -20.15
N ARG A 621 -3.69 23.35 -20.51
CA ARG A 621 -3.13 22.72 -21.72
C ARG A 621 -2.03 21.76 -21.31
N LEU A 622 -2.08 20.53 -21.79
CA LEU A 622 -1.02 19.55 -21.60
C LEU A 622 -0.33 19.33 -22.94
N HIS A 623 0.98 19.48 -22.98
CA HIS A 623 1.82 19.09 -24.12
C HIS A 623 2.62 17.85 -23.73
N ALA A 624 2.66 16.84 -24.59
CA ALA A 624 3.59 15.73 -24.45
C ALA A 624 4.24 15.41 -25.80
N GLU A 625 5.55 15.25 -25.79
CA GLU A 625 6.31 14.68 -26.90
C GLU A 625 7.25 13.57 -26.44
N ALA A 626 7.42 12.57 -27.30
CA ALA A 626 8.38 11.49 -27.12
C ALA A 626 8.96 11.04 -28.47
N ALA A 627 10.26 10.80 -28.52
CA ALA A 627 10.98 10.34 -29.70
C ALA A 627 11.69 9.00 -29.45
N ARG A 628 11.84 8.22 -30.52
CA ARG A 628 12.44 6.87 -30.54
C ARG A 628 13.58 6.77 -31.55
N ASP A 629 14.37 7.84 -31.66
CA ASP A 629 15.47 7.93 -32.63
C ASP A 629 16.46 6.78 -32.41
N GLY A 630 16.77 6.03 -33.48
CA GLY A 630 17.66 4.87 -33.41
C GLY A 630 17.08 3.62 -32.74
N ILE A 631 15.85 3.69 -32.21
CA ILE A 631 15.21 2.59 -31.46
C ILE A 631 14.18 1.87 -32.32
N SER A 632 13.31 2.61 -33.02
CA SER A 632 12.31 2.03 -33.92
C SER A 632 12.16 2.89 -35.16
N GLU A 633 11.84 2.28 -36.30
CA GLU A 633 11.57 2.99 -37.55
C GLU A 633 10.13 3.48 -37.67
N LEU A 634 9.24 3.01 -36.79
CA LEU A 634 7.81 3.36 -36.74
C LEU A 634 7.53 4.29 -35.57
N SER A 635 6.49 5.13 -35.67
CA SER A 635 6.12 6.15 -34.68
C SER A 635 7.36 6.79 -34.03
N THR A 636 8.28 7.27 -34.87
CA THR A 636 9.61 7.75 -34.45
C THR A 636 9.53 8.97 -33.56
N LYS A 637 8.49 9.78 -33.77
CA LYS A 637 8.11 10.89 -32.90
C LYS A 637 6.59 10.93 -32.74
N ILE A 638 6.15 11.09 -31.51
CA ILE A 638 4.76 11.36 -31.16
C ILE A 638 4.72 12.69 -30.43
N THR A 639 3.81 13.56 -30.85
CA THR A 639 3.49 14.81 -30.17
C THR A 639 1.98 14.89 -29.99
N ALA A 640 1.53 15.27 -28.81
CA ALA A 640 0.13 15.49 -28.52
C ALA A 640 -0.07 16.69 -27.59
N ASP A 641 -1.01 17.55 -27.96
CA ASP A 641 -1.44 18.72 -27.20
C ASP A 641 -2.92 18.56 -26.83
N TRP A 642 -3.22 18.59 -25.53
CA TRP A 642 -4.58 18.50 -25.01
C TRP A 642 -5.02 19.81 -24.38
N GLY A 643 -6.27 20.19 -24.59
CA GLY A 643 -6.94 21.24 -23.84
C GLY A 643 -8.10 20.66 -23.03
N PHE A 644 -8.16 20.96 -21.73
CA PHE A 644 -9.22 20.50 -20.82
C PHE A 644 -9.45 21.49 -19.69
N THR A 645 -10.57 21.35 -18.97
CA THR A 645 -10.86 22.17 -17.77
C THR A 645 -10.82 21.30 -16.52
N SER A 646 -10.22 21.81 -15.44
CA SER A 646 -10.15 21.11 -14.14
C SER A 646 -10.23 22.10 -12.98
N GLY A 647 -10.85 21.69 -11.87
CA GLY A 647 -10.94 22.43 -10.61
C GLY A 647 -10.76 21.50 -9.42
N HIS A 648 -10.76 22.04 -8.20
CA HIS A 648 -10.61 21.27 -6.96
C HIS A 648 -11.51 20.02 -6.93
N ALA A 649 -10.96 18.89 -6.52
CA ALA A 649 -11.68 17.62 -6.39
C ALA A 649 -11.79 17.25 -4.91
N ALA A 650 -12.97 17.47 -4.32
CA ALA A 650 -13.24 17.16 -2.92
C ALA A 650 -13.49 15.65 -2.71
N GLY A 651 -13.07 15.12 -1.56
CA GLY A 651 -13.22 13.72 -1.16
C GLY A 651 -12.02 12.84 -1.52
N ASP A 652 -12.12 11.55 -1.19
CA ASP A 652 -11.01 10.59 -1.31
C ASP A 652 -10.82 10.03 -2.73
N GLN A 653 -11.79 10.25 -3.62
CA GLN A 653 -11.74 9.80 -5.01
C GLN A 653 -11.18 10.89 -5.92
N ARG A 654 -10.23 10.52 -6.79
CA ARG A 654 -9.65 11.44 -7.77
C ARG A 654 -10.63 11.70 -8.91
N ALA A 655 -10.86 12.96 -9.24
CA ALA A 655 -11.63 13.37 -10.41
C ALA A 655 -10.85 13.05 -11.69
N VAL A 656 -11.49 12.41 -12.66
CA VAL A 656 -10.90 12.04 -13.96
C VAL A 656 -10.66 13.28 -14.82
N LEU A 657 -9.48 13.39 -15.44
CA LEU A 657 -9.21 14.42 -16.44
C LEU A 657 -9.64 13.93 -17.83
N PRO A 658 -10.52 14.63 -18.58
CA PRO A 658 -11.17 14.12 -19.79
C PRO A 658 -10.29 14.23 -21.04
N LEU A 659 -9.06 13.70 -20.98
CA LEU A 659 -8.13 13.70 -22.11
C LEU A 659 -8.65 12.79 -23.25
N LEU A 660 -8.54 13.27 -24.49
CA LEU A 660 -8.97 12.57 -25.71
C LEU A 660 -7.77 11.95 -26.43
N ALA A 661 -7.93 10.79 -27.06
CA ALA A 661 -6.91 10.18 -27.91
C ALA A 661 -7.51 9.75 -29.24
N VAL A 662 -6.92 10.19 -30.36
CA VAL A 662 -7.34 9.75 -31.69
C VAL A 662 -6.56 8.48 -32.06
N ARG A 663 -7.29 7.39 -32.31
CA ARG A 663 -6.73 6.05 -32.56
C ARG A 663 -6.95 5.66 -34.02
N PHE A 664 -5.90 5.19 -34.66
CA PHE A 664 -5.94 4.69 -36.04
C PHE A 664 -5.69 3.19 -36.05
N ALA A 665 -6.49 2.44 -36.81
CA ALA A 665 -6.45 0.98 -36.82
C ALA A 665 -6.32 0.38 -38.25
N PRO A 666 -5.28 0.71 -39.03
CA PRO A 666 -5.08 0.13 -40.36
C PRO A 666 -4.86 -1.39 -40.35
N THR A 667 -5.37 -2.05 -41.40
CA THR A 667 -5.05 -3.45 -41.67
C THR A 667 -3.66 -3.53 -42.30
N LEU A 668 -2.65 -3.77 -41.47
CA LEU A 668 -1.25 -3.94 -41.87
C LEU A 668 -0.86 -5.42 -41.89
N ASP A 669 0.24 -5.73 -42.55
CA ASP A 669 0.88 -7.03 -42.40
C ASP A 669 1.67 -7.15 -41.07
N ILE A 670 2.32 -8.29 -40.85
CA ILE A 670 3.03 -8.59 -39.59
C ILE A 670 4.35 -7.80 -39.44
N GLU A 671 4.78 -7.08 -40.49
CA GLU A 671 5.91 -6.15 -40.48
C GLU A 671 5.42 -4.69 -40.41
N ASN A 672 4.15 -4.48 -40.08
CA ASN A 672 3.51 -3.16 -39.99
C ASN A 672 3.55 -2.37 -41.31
N ARG A 673 3.39 -3.06 -42.45
CA ARG A 673 3.40 -2.46 -43.79
C ARG A 673 2.05 -2.58 -44.51
N ALA A 674 1.75 -1.57 -45.33
CA ALA A 674 0.65 -1.57 -46.31
C ALA A 674 1.20 -1.46 -47.74
N ARG A 675 0.38 -1.81 -48.74
CA ARG A 675 0.79 -1.70 -50.17
C ARG A 675 0.90 -0.23 -50.60
N ALA A 676 1.96 0.11 -51.31
CA ALA A 676 2.11 1.40 -51.97
C ALA A 676 1.23 1.52 -53.23
N GLY A 677 1.09 2.75 -53.75
CA GLY A 677 0.48 3.02 -55.06
C GLY A 677 -1.05 2.95 -55.17
N ASN A 678 -1.77 2.59 -54.10
CA ASN A 678 -3.22 2.42 -54.10
C ASN A 678 -3.91 3.32 -53.06
N ALA A 679 -5.22 3.52 -53.24
CA ALA A 679 -6.06 4.03 -52.16
C ALA A 679 -6.11 2.99 -51.03
N PHE A 680 -6.07 3.47 -49.79
CA PHE A 680 -6.06 2.64 -48.59
C PHE A 680 -7.01 3.23 -47.56
N THR A 681 -7.96 2.42 -47.11
CA THR A 681 -9.01 2.83 -46.19
C THR A 681 -8.89 2.05 -44.89
N PHE A 682 -8.95 2.75 -43.75
CA PHE A 682 -8.84 2.13 -42.44
C PHE A 682 -9.73 2.78 -41.37
N PRO A 683 -10.12 2.03 -40.32
CA PRO A 683 -10.85 2.58 -39.18
C PRO A 683 -10.06 3.58 -38.35
N MET A 684 -10.77 4.58 -37.82
CA MET A 684 -10.35 5.53 -36.80
C MET A 684 -11.44 5.64 -35.74
N TYR A 685 -11.05 5.78 -34.47
CA TYR A 685 -11.95 6.01 -33.35
C TYR A 685 -11.30 6.96 -32.33
N VAL A 686 -12.08 7.50 -31.40
CA VAL A 686 -11.58 8.38 -30.34
C VAL A 686 -11.83 7.74 -28.98
N GLN A 687 -10.81 7.73 -28.13
CA GLN A 687 -10.90 7.32 -26.73
C GLN A 687 -10.94 8.55 -25.82
N ARG A 688 -11.56 8.40 -24.66
CA ARG A 688 -11.59 9.41 -23.60
C ARG A 688 -11.18 8.75 -22.29
N ASN A 689 -10.23 9.36 -21.59
CA ASN A 689 -9.83 8.89 -20.27
C ASN A 689 -11.01 8.76 -19.31
N GLY A 690 -11.12 7.62 -18.64
CA GLY A 690 -12.20 7.23 -17.74
C GLY A 690 -13.56 6.92 -18.39
N SER A 691 -13.67 6.86 -19.73
CA SER A 691 -14.92 6.55 -20.42
C SER A 691 -14.76 5.55 -21.56
N ASP A 692 -15.74 4.65 -21.67
CA ASP A 692 -15.92 3.69 -22.75
C ASP A 692 -16.94 4.14 -23.81
N GLN A 693 -17.62 5.28 -23.59
CA GLN A 693 -18.62 5.83 -24.50
C GLN A 693 -18.21 7.22 -24.97
N VAL A 694 -17.73 7.30 -26.21
CA VAL A 694 -17.28 8.53 -26.84
C VAL A 694 -18.13 8.80 -28.08
N THR A 695 -19.29 9.43 -27.88
CA THR A 695 -20.28 9.67 -28.95
C THR A 695 -20.44 11.15 -29.31
N ASP A 696 -19.93 12.04 -28.46
CA ASP A 696 -20.08 13.50 -28.52
C ASP A 696 -18.89 14.21 -29.19
N VAL A 697 -18.06 13.46 -29.91
CA VAL A 697 -16.91 14.00 -30.67
C VAL A 697 -17.40 14.59 -31.99
N LYS A 698 -17.06 15.86 -32.24
CA LYS A 698 -17.28 16.52 -33.53
C LYS A 698 -16.38 15.88 -34.60
N ALA A 699 -16.73 16.02 -35.87
CA ALA A 699 -15.96 15.44 -36.98
C ALA A 699 -14.46 15.80 -36.86
N PRO A 700 -13.57 14.81 -36.65
CA PRO A 700 -12.14 15.06 -36.52
C PRO A 700 -11.56 15.54 -37.85
N VAL A 701 -10.43 16.25 -37.78
CA VAL A 701 -9.62 16.58 -38.95
C VAL A 701 -8.45 15.63 -38.99
N VAL A 702 -8.20 14.94 -40.11
CA VAL A 702 -7.05 14.06 -40.28
C VAL A 702 -6.25 14.50 -41.50
N GLN A 703 -4.93 14.50 -41.34
CA GLN A 703 -3.98 14.79 -42.40
C GLN A 703 -2.94 13.68 -42.49
N VAL A 704 -2.42 13.47 -43.69
CA VAL A 704 -1.43 12.46 -44.02
C VAL A 704 -0.19 13.12 -44.62
N SER A 705 0.98 12.58 -44.31
CA SER A 705 2.26 12.96 -44.89
C SER A 705 3.04 11.72 -45.31
N TYR A 706 3.83 11.85 -46.38
CA TYR A 706 4.69 10.81 -46.94
C TYR A 706 6.19 11.21 -46.92
N ASP A 707 6.50 12.34 -46.27
CA ASP A 707 7.83 12.97 -46.18
C ASP A 707 8.16 13.35 -44.73
N ASP A 708 7.84 12.45 -43.79
CA ASP A 708 8.11 12.59 -42.35
C ASP A 708 7.55 13.88 -41.71
N GLY A 709 6.40 14.35 -42.20
CA GLY A 709 5.68 15.49 -41.65
C GLY A 709 6.08 16.85 -42.24
N ALA A 710 6.93 16.89 -43.28
CA ALA A 710 7.29 18.13 -43.95
C ALA A 710 6.12 18.73 -44.74
N LYS A 711 5.29 17.91 -45.39
CA LYS A 711 4.07 18.33 -46.09
C LYS A 711 2.87 17.48 -45.67
N TRP A 712 1.77 18.15 -45.36
CA TRP A 712 0.53 17.52 -44.92
C TRP A 712 -0.59 17.69 -45.94
N GLN A 713 -1.34 16.62 -46.18
CA GLN A 713 -2.49 16.59 -47.09
C GLN A 713 -3.73 16.14 -46.32
N PRO A 714 -4.92 16.71 -46.56
CA PRO A 714 -6.14 16.26 -45.91
C PRO A 714 -6.49 14.82 -46.33
N ALA A 715 -6.89 14.00 -45.35
CA ALA A 715 -7.45 12.67 -45.60
C ALA A 715 -8.98 12.75 -45.74
N HIS A 716 -9.58 11.84 -46.49
CA HIS A 716 -11.03 11.77 -46.62
C HIS A 716 -11.62 10.94 -45.48
N LEU A 717 -12.64 11.46 -44.78
CA LEU A 717 -13.30 10.79 -43.66
C LEU A 717 -14.77 10.52 -43.96
N VAL A 718 -15.21 9.30 -43.64
CA VAL A 718 -16.63 8.91 -43.63
C VAL A 718 -16.98 8.39 -42.25
N ARG A 719 -18.04 8.94 -41.63
CA ARG A 719 -18.51 8.47 -40.32
C ARG A 719 -19.33 7.19 -40.48
N ILE A 720 -19.04 6.17 -39.68
CA ILE A 720 -19.80 4.92 -39.58
C ILE A 720 -20.08 4.66 -38.10
N GLY A 721 -21.32 4.91 -37.67
CA GLY A 721 -21.70 4.85 -36.26
C GLY A 721 -20.91 5.85 -35.40
N ASP A 722 -20.22 5.34 -34.39
CA ASP A 722 -19.32 6.06 -33.48
C ASP A 722 -17.86 6.11 -33.97
N ARG A 723 -17.57 5.53 -35.14
CA ARG A 723 -16.23 5.48 -35.75
C ARG A 723 -16.17 6.24 -37.07
N TRP A 724 -14.97 6.34 -37.61
CA TRP A 724 -14.70 6.92 -38.92
C TRP A 724 -13.88 5.96 -39.76
N LEU A 725 -14.10 5.96 -41.06
CA LEU A 725 -13.17 5.42 -42.04
C LEU A 725 -12.34 6.55 -42.61
N VAL A 726 -11.02 6.40 -42.58
CA VAL A 726 -10.05 7.32 -43.15
C VAL A 726 -9.55 6.71 -44.46
N THR A 727 -9.63 7.46 -45.56
CA THR A 727 -9.08 7.05 -46.86
C THR A 727 -7.93 7.96 -47.26
N VAL A 728 -6.79 7.36 -47.58
CA VAL A 728 -5.57 8.01 -48.06
C VAL A 728 -5.11 7.37 -49.37
N LYS A 729 -4.31 8.08 -50.16
CA LYS A 729 -3.75 7.56 -51.43
C LYS A 729 -2.24 7.42 -51.29
N HIS A 730 -1.77 6.19 -51.18
CA HIS A 730 -0.33 5.93 -51.06
C HIS A 730 0.40 6.24 -52.38
N PRO A 731 1.41 7.11 -52.40
CA PRO A 731 2.33 7.22 -53.53
C PRO A 731 3.06 5.90 -53.77
N LYS A 732 3.55 5.67 -55.00
CA LYS A 732 4.31 4.44 -55.32
C LYS A 732 5.68 4.40 -54.64
N ASP A 733 6.33 5.56 -54.51
CA ASP A 733 7.72 5.66 -54.03
C ASP A 733 7.83 5.97 -52.53
N ALA A 734 6.70 6.24 -51.86
CA ALA A 734 6.67 6.53 -50.43
C ALA A 734 7.02 5.27 -49.62
N LYS A 735 7.80 5.47 -48.54
CA LYS A 735 8.23 4.38 -47.64
C LYS A 735 7.47 4.34 -46.32
N PHE A 736 6.97 5.48 -45.87
CA PHE A 736 6.26 5.60 -44.61
C PHE A 736 5.06 6.54 -44.76
N VAL A 737 4.10 6.37 -43.86
CA VAL A 737 2.96 7.25 -43.71
C VAL A 737 3.04 7.89 -42.33
N SER A 738 2.95 9.22 -42.26
CA SER A 738 2.79 9.97 -41.02
C SER A 738 1.35 10.48 -40.93
N LEU A 739 0.79 10.51 -39.72
CA LEU A 739 -0.60 10.89 -39.48
C LEU A 739 -0.67 12.03 -38.47
N LYS A 740 -1.55 12.99 -38.76
CA LYS A 740 -1.91 14.07 -37.85
C LYS A 740 -3.42 14.11 -37.70
N ALA A 741 -3.91 14.29 -36.47
CA ALA A 741 -5.33 14.43 -36.22
C ALA A 741 -5.66 15.45 -35.14
N GLN A 742 -6.81 16.10 -35.32
CA GLN A 742 -7.41 17.00 -34.34
C GLN A 742 -8.82 16.56 -34.03
N ALA A 743 -9.17 16.49 -32.74
CA ALA A 743 -10.52 16.18 -32.29
C ALA A 743 -10.95 17.11 -31.16
N ARG A 744 -12.27 17.35 -31.09
CA ARG A 744 -12.92 18.15 -30.05
C ARG A 744 -14.25 17.53 -29.66
N ASP A 745 -14.53 17.47 -28.36
CA ASP A 745 -15.81 17.00 -27.85
C ASP A 745 -16.82 18.13 -27.57
N ALA A 746 -18.05 17.76 -27.20
CA ALA A 746 -19.12 18.72 -26.91
C ALA A 746 -18.83 19.56 -25.66
N SER A 747 -17.99 19.07 -24.74
CA SER A 747 -17.56 19.77 -23.53
C SER A 747 -16.40 20.74 -23.78
N GLY A 748 -15.91 20.82 -25.02
CA GLY A 748 -14.84 21.72 -25.42
C GLY A 748 -13.43 21.18 -25.19
N ASN A 749 -13.27 19.94 -24.72
CA ASN A 749 -11.96 19.29 -24.60
C ASN A 749 -11.40 19.02 -26.00
N THR A 750 -10.08 19.12 -26.13
CA THR A 750 -9.39 19.02 -27.43
C THR A 750 -8.17 18.13 -27.36
N VAL A 751 -7.80 17.57 -28.53
CA VAL A 751 -6.51 16.94 -28.77
C VAL A 751 -6.03 17.32 -30.18
N ASP A 752 -4.76 17.71 -30.32
CA ASP A 752 -3.99 17.75 -31.56
C ASP A 752 -2.84 16.75 -31.44
N GLN A 753 -2.82 15.73 -32.28
CA GLN A 753 -1.89 14.61 -32.21
C GLN A 753 -1.17 14.44 -33.54
N THR A 754 0.15 14.31 -33.50
CA THR A 754 1.01 14.02 -34.66
C THR A 754 1.84 12.77 -34.39
N ILE A 755 1.85 11.84 -35.34
CA ILE A 755 2.62 10.59 -35.31
C ILE A 755 3.44 10.51 -36.59
N ILE A 756 4.76 10.61 -36.45
CA ILE A 756 5.71 10.51 -37.55
C ILE A 756 6.03 9.04 -37.84
N ARG A 757 5.95 8.62 -39.10
CA ARG A 757 6.07 7.23 -39.56
C ARG A 757 5.12 6.27 -38.83
N ALA A 758 3.85 6.64 -38.78
CA ALA A 758 2.76 5.87 -38.21
C ALA A 758 2.72 4.41 -38.68
N TYR A 759 3.00 4.13 -39.95
CA TYR A 759 3.21 2.78 -40.49
C TYR A 759 4.06 2.83 -41.79
N GLY A 760 4.58 1.69 -42.23
CA GLY A 760 5.42 1.62 -43.44
C GLY A 760 4.66 1.21 -44.71
N LEU A 761 5.30 1.38 -45.86
CA LEU A 761 4.80 1.02 -47.19
C LEU A 761 5.76 0.07 -47.91
N LYS A 762 5.19 -0.83 -48.72
CA LYS A 762 5.94 -1.78 -49.56
C LYS A 762 5.37 -1.92 -50.96
#